data_AF-A0A2D5BQ87-F1
#
_entry.id   AF-A0A2D5BQ87-F1
#
_cell.length_a   1.000
_cell.length_b   1.000
_cell.length_c   1.000
_cell.angle_alpha   90.00
_cell.angle_beta   90.00
_cell.angle_gamma   90.00
#
_symmetry.space_group_name_H-M   'P 1'
#
loop_
_entity.id
_entity.type
_entity.pdbx_description
1 polymer ?
#
loop_
_entity_poly.entity_id
_entity_poly.type
_entity_poly.pdbx_seq_one_letter_code
_entity_poly.pdbx_strand_id
1 'polypeptide(L)'
;ISNMRKRSGRTILTSATLVILTFTVISFTSVRTFVRPNRTTLATVTPKYNGMLIRDQYWRALEEPVYTSISNDLRRKEINISDLVSKKKQEVKRLQNISDRAKSGSQDQQKRIDRLKSQIDQLEKLSGVGTTIDDAKLGSVIDQGVGRSGEAESGDKTETKITVRNIVAPRAWYQSSGTGDQSFVQLTRVPNEKDPVPPLNAGNKPKTYQANMLIGMSYEEPAVTGIDSHLIYGEWFRPDKDTEWPTQWPNACVLPKGMADLLGITETDMGRATVLVGGAKYTVTGVLGLTFKDLKDNDGEELTPVDYQLMNQQQSRGGQGDETLEGELQKYIHLTPDSIAMLPYDVIMNMGGKLQSVAVNMERNESDPDMLNPIEKLDLIMVPLMNRVALDLFVGRGDDAYLYSSIGMTSFSGMTNLFIPILIASLIVLNTMLGAVYERVREISIYSSVGLAPVHIAFLFLAEACVYAVLGAVIGYLFGQGVATVLVKFGLMGGLTLNYSSMSTVIATIVVMFVVIASTLYPAIKAGRMAVPDIERKWKLPEPDGDLWHFNLPFTVLAEEALGLNIFMRDYFDAHADESASDFYTDQITFQHNLLEEESPDGEEEYSCSMMVWLAPYDLGVSQSIKLITSPVGGEEEDLYNITLDVHRESGEIASWKRVNRRYLNLIRKQLLIWRTFSAEVRGEFHERGRQERDGNGTNSQVEATSPTLSTVTAS
;
A
#
# COMPACT_ATOMS: atom_id res chain seq x y z
N ILE A 1 0.04 -33.41 -0.40
CA ILE A 1 -1.19 -34.23 -0.22
C ILE A 1 -0.90 -35.62 0.33
N SER A 2 -0.03 -36.45 -0.27
CA SER A 2 0.32 -37.80 0.26
C SER A 2 0.85 -37.78 1.71
N ASN A 3 1.73 -36.82 2.05
CA ASN A 3 2.28 -36.65 3.41
C ASN A 3 1.25 -36.22 4.45
N MET A 4 0.17 -35.54 4.04
CA MET A 4 -0.89 -35.06 4.94
C MET A 4 -1.80 -36.20 5.42
N ARG A 5 -1.94 -37.24 4.60
CA ARG A 5 -2.84 -38.38 4.84
C ARG A 5 -2.27 -39.37 5.87
N LYS A 6 -0.95 -39.41 6.07
CA LYS A 6 -0.29 -40.27 7.06
C LYS A 6 -0.57 -39.87 8.51
N ARG A 7 -0.99 -38.62 8.79
CA ARG A 7 -1.22 -38.09 10.14
C ARG A 7 -2.43 -37.16 10.22
N SER A 8 -3.60 -37.71 9.89
CA SER A 8 -4.87 -36.98 9.76
C SER A 8 -5.27 -36.15 10.99
N GLY A 9 -5.02 -36.63 12.21
CA GLY A 9 -5.47 -35.96 13.44
C GLY A 9 -4.91 -34.55 13.63
N ARG A 10 -3.62 -34.33 13.38
CA ARG A 10 -3.01 -32.99 13.53
C ARG A 10 -3.34 -32.09 12.37
N THR A 11 -3.37 -32.63 11.16
CA THR A 11 -3.83 -31.93 9.97
C THR A 11 -5.22 -31.33 10.19
N ILE A 12 -6.13 -32.10 10.80
CA ILE A 12 -7.47 -31.64 11.17
C ILE A 12 -7.41 -30.54 12.24
N LEU A 13 -6.59 -30.72 13.29
CA LEU A 13 -6.49 -29.75 14.37
C LEU A 13 -5.93 -28.40 13.91
N THR A 14 -4.86 -28.40 13.10
CA THR A 14 -4.29 -27.18 12.51
C THR A 14 -5.29 -26.50 11.58
N SER A 15 -5.97 -27.28 10.74
CA SER A 15 -7.01 -26.74 9.85
C SER A 15 -8.15 -26.12 10.65
N ALA A 16 -8.61 -26.77 11.72
CA ALA A 16 -9.64 -26.24 12.61
C ALA A 16 -9.21 -24.94 13.31
N THR A 17 -7.95 -24.85 13.77
CA THR A 17 -7.41 -23.61 14.35
C THR A 17 -7.43 -22.46 13.34
N LEU A 18 -7.05 -22.73 12.09
CA LEU A 18 -7.05 -21.71 11.02
C LEU A 18 -8.48 -21.27 10.64
N VAL A 19 -9.43 -22.20 10.62
CA VAL A 19 -10.85 -21.91 10.41
C VAL A 19 -11.38 -20.98 11.51
N ILE A 20 -11.09 -21.28 12.78
CA ILE A 20 -11.52 -20.46 13.93
C ILE A 20 -10.84 -19.08 13.91
N LEU A 21 -9.54 -19.03 13.59
CA LEU A 21 -8.81 -17.77 13.45
C LEU A 21 -9.45 -16.91 12.35
N THR A 22 -9.69 -17.47 11.17
CA THR A 22 -10.30 -16.77 10.04
C THR A 22 -11.69 -16.24 10.43
N PHE A 23 -12.52 -17.07 11.08
CA PHE A 23 -13.83 -16.65 11.58
C PHE A 23 -13.73 -15.48 12.56
N THR A 24 -12.77 -15.53 13.48
CA THR A 24 -12.57 -14.48 14.49
C THR A 24 -12.08 -13.19 13.82
N VAL A 25 -11.12 -13.26 12.91
CA VAL A 25 -10.62 -12.10 12.18
C VAL A 25 -11.75 -11.47 11.37
N ILE A 26 -12.55 -12.25 10.63
CA ILE A 26 -13.69 -11.71 9.86
C ILE A 26 -14.75 -11.08 10.79
N SER A 27 -15.09 -11.74 11.89
CA SER A 27 -16.15 -11.28 12.79
C SER A 27 -15.80 -9.98 13.53
N PHE A 28 -14.52 -9.76 13.82
CA PHE A 28 -14.05 -8.57 14.56
C PHE A 28 -13.41 -7.49 13.67
N THR A 29 -13.09 -7.78 12.40
CA THR A 29 -12.59 -6.77 11.45
C THR A 29 -13.76 -6.07 10.79
N SER A 30 -14.15 -4.90 11.31
CA SER A 30 -15.11 -4.04 10.64
C SER A 30 -14.36 -2.99 9.83
N VAL A 31 -14.23 -3.22 8.53
CA VAL A 31 -13.78 -2.20 7.59
C VAL A 31 -14.98 -1.32 7.27
N ARG A 32 -14.94 -0.05 7.71
CA ARG A 32 -15.91 0.96 7.28
C ARG A 32 -15.18 2.02 6.49
N THR A 33 -15.48 2.10 5.19
CA THR A 33 -15.12 3.25 4.36
C THR A 33 -16.10 4.36 4.68
N PHE A 34 -15.59 5.47 5.19
CA PHE A 34 -16.37 6.68 5.39
C PHE A 34 -15.73 7.80 4.59
N VAL A 35 -16.57 8.60 3.94
CA VAL A 35 -16.12 9.84 3.32
C VAL A 35 -15.96 10.85 4.43
N ARG A 36 -14.75 11.40 4.60
CA ARG A 36 -14.57 12.55 5.47
C ARG A 36 -14.47 13.78 4.56
N PRO A 37 -15.36 14.78 4.73
CA PRO A 37 -15.27 16.01 3.97
C PRO A 37 -13.96 16.71 4.36
N ASN A 38 -13.03 16.81 3.41
CA ASN A 38 -11.88 17.70 3.56
C ASN A 38 -12.31 19.09 3.10
N ARG A 39 -11.87 20.13 3.82
CA ARG A 39 -12.22 21.52 3.51
C ARG A 39 -10.94 22.32 3.37
N THR A 40 -10.74 22.88 2.19
CA THR A 40 -9.64 23.77 1.87
C THR A 40 -10.19 25.17 1.63
N THR A 41 -9.58 26.19 2.21
CA THR A 41 -9.94 27.61 2.01
C THR A 41 -9.40 28.12 0.69
N LEU A 42 -10.23 28.80 -0.11
CA LEU A 42 -9.82 29.49 -1.33
C LEU A 42 -9.59 30.98 -1.01
N ALA A 43 -8.43 31.31 -0.46
CA ALA A 43 -8.17 32.62 0.14
C ALA A 43 -8.23 33.81 -0.84
N THR A 44 -8.04 33.56 -2.13
CA THR A 44 -8.03 34.59 -3.19
C THR A 44 -9.39 34.72 -3.91
N VAL A 45 -10.38 33.91 -3.55
CA VAL A 45 -11.67 33.84 -4.22
C VAL A 45 -12.75 34.48 -3.35
N THR A 46 -13.43 35.48 -3.91
CA THR A 46 -14.64 36.05 -3.31
C THR A 46 -15.87 35.40 -3.95
N PRO A 47 -16.68 34.65 -3.18
CA PRO A 47 -17.86 33.98 -3.73
C PRO A 47 -18.90 35.00 -4.21
N LYS A 48 -19.65 34.62 -5.25
CA LYS A 48 -20.73 35.46 -5.82
C LYS A 48 -22.07 35.24 -5.16
N TYR A 49 -22.30 34.03 -4.66
CA TYR A 49 -23.56 33.64 -4.05
C TYR A 49 -23.30 32.64 -2.93
N ASN A 50 -24.17 32.64 -1.92
CA ASN A 50 -24.19 31.56 -0.93
C ASN A 50 -24.73 30.29 -1.58
N GLY A 51 -23.89 29.27 -1.71
CA GLY A 51 -24.27 28.07 -2.44
C GLY A 51 -23.08 27.20 -2.81
N MET A 52 -23.29 26.31 -3.76
CA MET A 52 -22.26 25.39 -4.23
C MET A 52 -22.16 25.39 -5.75
N LEU A 53 -20.95 25.20 -6.26
CA LEU A 53 -20.63 24.93 -7.64
C LEU A 53 -20.05 23.51 -7.70
N ILE A 54 -20.71 22.66 -8.47
CA ILE A 54 -20.36 21.26 -8.64
C ILE A 54 -19.63 21.15 -9.98
N ARG A 55 -18.34 20.83 -9.93
CA ARG A 55 -17.45 20.79 -11.08
C ARG A 55 -16.27 19.87 -10.77
N ASP A 56 -15.80 19.13 -11.76
CA ASP A 56 -14.52 18.42 -11.63
C ASP A 56 -13.37 19.44 -11.60
N GLN A 57 -12.46 19.30 -10.64
CA GLN A 57 -11.34 20.24 -10.47
C GLN A 57 -10.51 20.44 -11.75
N TYR A 58 -10.45 19.44 -12.64
CA TYR A 58 -9.71 19.47 -13.90
C TYR A 58 -10.58 19.80 -15.13
N TRP A 59 -11.77 20.37 -14.94
CA TRP A 59 -12.72 20.73 -16.00
C TRP A 59 -13.14 19.53 -16.89
N ARG A 60 -13.10 18.31 -16.33
CA ARG A 60 -13.67 17.13 -16.99
C ARG A 60 -15.19 17.21 -16.97
N ALA A 61 -15.80 16.71 -18.04
CA ALA A 61 -17.24 16.60 -18.14
C ALA A 61 -17.80 15.74 -17.00
N LEU A 62 -18.85 16.24 -16.37
CA LEU A 62 -19.64 15.50 -15.39
C LEU A 62 -20.53 14.47 -16.10
N GLU A 63 -20.83 13.37 -15.42
CA GLU A 63 -21.78 12.39 -15.95
C GLU A 63 -23.20 12.99 -16.01
N GLU A 64 -23.93 12.73 -17.08
CA GLU A 64 -25.26 13.31 -17.32
C GLU A 64 -26.28 13.08 -16.18
N PRO A 65 -26.36 11.90 -15.53
CA PRO A 65 -27.29 11.68 -14.41
C PRO A 65 -27.05 12.59 -13.20
N VAL A 66 -25.86 13.18 -13.08
CA VAL A 66 -25.48 14.06 -11.97
C VAL A 66 -26.41 15.28 -11.92
N TYR A 67 -26.65 15.94 -13.06
CA TYR A 67 -27.57 17.08 -13.11
C TYR A 67 -28.99 16.68 -12.70
N THR A 68 -29.53 15.59 -13.27
CA THR A 68 -30.88 15.14 -12.94
C THR A 68 -31.03 14.83 -11.45
N SER A 69 -30.04 14.16 -10.85
CA SER A 69 -30.03 13.86 -9.42
C SER A 69 -29.97 15.13 -8.57
N ILE A 70 -29.06 16.07 -8.89
CA ILE A 70 -28.89 17.32 -8.14
C ILE A 70 -30.14 18.20 -8.28
N SER A 71 -30.67 18.33 -9.49
CA SER A 71 -31.86 19.11 -9.78
C SER A 71 -33.07 18.61 -8.98
N ASN A 72 -33.30 17.29 -8.99
CA ASN A 72 -34.39 16.67 -8.24
C ASN A 72 -34.23 16.83 -6.73
N ASP A 73 -33.01 16.67 -6.21
CA ASP A 73 -32.75 16.74 -4.78
C ASP A 73 -32.73 18.18 -4.22
N LEU A 74 -32.25 19.14 -5.01
CA LEU A 74 -31.92 20.49 -4.52
C LEU A 74 -32.90 21.57 -4.94
N ARG A 75 -33.57 21.49 -6.11
CA ARG A 75 -34.54 22.53 -6.51
C ARG A 75 -35.66 22.71 -5.50
N ARG A 76 -36.14 21.60 -4.93
CA ARG A 76 -37.12 21.56 -3.85
C ARG A 76 -36.60 20.60 -2.77
N LYS A 77 -36.10 21.15 -1.66
CA LYS A 77 -35.53 20.37 -0.57
C LYS A 77 -36.38 20.48 0.68
N GLU A 78 -36.73 19.35 1.29
CA GLU A 78 -37.31 19.32 2.62
C GLU A 78 -36.20 19.30 3.69
N ILE A 79 -36.32 20.18 4.68
CA ILE A 79 -35.42 20.27 5.84
C ILE A 79 -36.26 20.02 7.09
N ASN A 80 -35.79 19.14 7.98
CA ASN A 80 -36.46 18.90 9.25
C ASN A 80 -36.26 20.10 10.20
N ILE A 81 -37.33 20.53 10.87
CA ILE A 81 -37.24 21.61 11.87
C ILE A 81 -36.35 21.20 13.04
N SER A 82 -36.35 19.91 13.41
CA SER A 82 -35.50 19.35 14.47
C SER A 82 -34.00 19.58 14.20
N ASP A 83 -33.57 19.45 12.95
CA ASP A 83 -32.19 19.70 12.53
C ASP A 83 -31.83 21.19 12.64
N LEU A 84 -32.73 22.08 12.22
CA LEU A 84 -32.55 23.53 12.31
C LEU A 84 -32.49 24.00 13.78
N VAL A 85 -33.37 23.49 14.64
CA VAL A 85 -33.37 23.78 16.08
C VAL A 85 -32.07 23.29 16.72
N SER A 86 -31.64 22.07 16.39
CA SER A 86 -30.39 21.49 16.91
C SER A 86 -29.18 22.34 16.54
N LYS A 87 -29.13 22.82 15.29
CA LYS A 87 -28.06 23.71 14.80
C LYS A 87 -28.06 25.05 15.52
N LYS A 88 -29.22 25.69 15.70
CA LYS A 88 -29.32 26.95 16.46
C LYS A 88 -28.94 26.78 17.94
N LYS A 89 -29.32 25.67 18.59
CA LYS A 89 -28.90 25.34 19.97
C LYS A 89 -27.39 25.18 20.09
N GLN A 90 -26.75 24.52 19.10
CA GLN A 90 -25.29 24.40 19.06
C GLN A 90 -24.60 25.77 18.95
N GLU A 91 -25.12 26.66 18.10
CA GLU A 91 -24.58 28.01 17.95
C GLU A 91 -24.74 28.86 19.23
N VAL A 92 -25.90 28.78 19.89
CA VAL A 92 -26.11 29.41 21.21
C VAL A 92 -25.06 28.93 22.21
N LYS A 93 -24.85 27.62 22.32
CA LYS A 93 -23.85 27.03 23.22
C LYS A 93 -22.43 27.49 22.89
N ARG A 94 -22.11 27.63 21.59
CA ARG A 94 -20.81 28.13 21.12
C ARG A 94 -20.59 29.59 21.54
N LEU A 95 -21.58 30.45 21.30
CA LEU A 95 -21.51 31.87 21.67
C LEU A 95 -21.41 32.08 23.19
N GLN A 96 -22.15 31.28 23.98
CA GLN A 96 -22.04 31.28 25.44
C GLN A 96 -20.62 30.93 25.91
N ASN A 97 -20.05 29.84 25.39
CA ASN A 97 -18.67 29.44 25.73
C ASN A 97 -17.63 30.51 25.39
N ILE A 98 -17.81 31.26 24.29
CA ILE A 98 -16.92 32.36 23.92
C ILE A 98 -17.07 33.53 24.89
N SER A 99 -18.31 33.91 25.23
CA SER A 99 -18.60 34.98 26.19
C SER A 99 -18.02 34.67 27.58
N ASP A 100 -18.18 33.42 28.05
CA ASP A 100 -17.66 32.97 29.36
C ASP A 100 -16.13 33.02 29.42
N ARG A 101 -15.45 32.71 28.31
CA ARG A 101 -13.99 32.77 28.20
C ARG A 101 -13.45 34.19 28.10
N ALA A 102 -14.18 35.09 27.46
CA ALA A 102 -13.72 36.46 27.22
C ALA A 102 -13.83 37.36 28.46
N LYS A 103 -14.59 36.98 29.51
CA LYS A 103 -14.85 37.78 30.73
C LYS A 103 -15.36 39.22 30.48
N SER A 104 -15.72 39.56 29.25
CA SER A 104 -16.52 40.72 28.87
C SER A 104 -17.48 40.27 27.78
N GLY A 105 -18.72 39.94 28.15
CA GLY A 105 -19.77 39.72 27.16
C GLY A 105 -20.07 41.05 26.49
N SER A 106 -19.71 41.20 25.21
CA SER A 106 -20.15 42.36 24.43
C SER A 106 -21.68 42.38 24.43
N GLN A 107 -22.31 43.53 24.71
CA GLN A 107 -23.78 43.67 24.66
C GLN A 107 -24.37 43.15 23.34
N ASP A 108 -23.59 43.22 22.25
CA ASP A 108 -23.97 42.72 20.94
C ASP A 108 -24.05 41.18 20.87
N GLN A 109 -23.11 40.47 21.52
CA GLN A 109 -23.15 39.01 21.60
C GLN A 109 -24.35 38.51 22.40
N GLN A 110 -24.68 39.19 23.51
CA GLN A 110 -25.84 38.82 24.33
C GLN A 110 -27.16 39.02 23.54
N LYS A 111 -27.30 40.14 22.83
CA LYS A 111 -28.44 40.38 21.92
C LYS A 111 -28.58 39.29 20.86
N ARG A 112 -27.46 38.82 20.30
CA ARG A 112 -27.46 37.73 19.31
C ARG A 112 -27.90 36.40 19.91
N ILE A 113 -27.46 36.08 21.13
CA ILE A 113 -27.91 34.88 21.87
C ILE A 113 -29.42 34.94 22.13
N ASP A 114 -29.93 36.08 22.59
CA ASP A 114 -31.36 36.24 22.91
C ASP A 114 -32.23 36.14 21.64
N ARG A 115 -31.75 36.69 20.51
CA ARG A 115 -32.41 36.52 19.19
C ARG A 115 -32.48 35.06 18.77
N LEU A 116 -31.39 34.31 18.91
CA LEU A 116 -31.35 32.87 18.57
C LEU A 116 -32.28 32.05 19.47
N LYS A 117 -32.35 32.34 20.78
CA LYS A 117 -33.29 31.68 21.69
C LYS A 117 -34.74 31.95 21.29
N SER A 118 -35.08 33.19 20.96
CA SER A 118 -36.43 33.54 20.48
C SER A 118 -36.80 32.80 19.18
N GLN A 119 -35.85 32.64 18.24
CA GLN A 119 -36.06 31.84 17.04
C GLN A 119 -36.26 30.34 17.35
N ILE A 120 -35.50 29.78 18.31
CA ILE A 120 -35.66 28.39 18.76
C ILE A 120 -37.08 28.19 19.32
N ASP A 121 -37.55 29.08 20.20
CA ASP A 121 -38.90 28.99 20.78
C ASP A 121 -40.01 29.05 19.71
N GLN A 122 -39.82 29.86 18.66
CA GLN A 122 -40.73 29.90 17.52
C GLN A 122 -40.73 28.59 16.71
N LEU A 123 -39.56 28.03 16.43
CA LEU A 123 -39.40 26.76 15.71
C LEU A 123 -39.95 25.57 16.50
N GLU A 124 -39.74 25.54 17.81
CA GLU A 124 -40.27 24.47 18.67
C GLU A 124 -41.80 24.51 18.74
N LYS A 125 -42.40 25.70 18.76
CA LYS A 125 -43.86 25.87 18.63
C LYS A 125 -44.40 25.35 17.29
N LEU A 126 -43.65 25.52 16.20
CA LEU A 126 -43.99 24.98 14.89
C LEU A 126 -43.83 23.45 14.80
N SER A 127 -42.86 22.88 15.53
CA SER A 127 -42.54 21.44 15.51
C SER A 127 -43.62 20.53 16.14
N GLY A 128 -44.57 21.09 16.90
CA GLY A 128 -45.64 20.35 17.57
C GLY A 128 -46.84 19.99 16.69
N VAL A 129 -46.80 20.30 15.38
CA VAL A 129 -47.95 20.21 14.48
C VAL A 129 -47.93 18.96 13.58
N GLY A 130 -46.78 18.30 13.39
CA GLY A 130 -46.69 17.04 12.65
C GLY A 130 -47.10 17.13 11.17
N THR A 131 -46.75 18.24 10.49
CA THR A 131 -47.14 18.53 9.09
C THR A 131 -45.97 19.10 8.28
N THR A 132 -46.00 18.94 6.95
CA THR A 132 -45.10 19.66 6.03
C THR A 132 -45.68 21.06 5.78
N ILE A 133 -44.89 22.10 6.05
CA ILE A 133 -45.30 23.48 5.85
C ILE A 133 -44.87 23.90 4.44
N ASP A 134 -45.80 23.82 3.48
CA ASP A 134 -45.63 24.23 2.07
C ASP A 134 -46.58 25.39 1.72
N ASP A 135 -46.11 26.30 0.84
CA ASP A 135 -46.71 27.40 0.03
C ASP A 135 -48.14 27.93 0.26
N ALA A 136 -49.11 27.18 0.81
CA ALA A 136 -50.54 27.55 0.81
C ALA A 136 -51.13 27.91 2.19
N LYS A 137 -50.36 27.88 3.28
CA LYS A 137 -50.90 28.16 4.62
C LYS A 137 -49.94 28.93 5.53
N LEU A 138 -49.57 30.15 5.16
CA LEU A 138 -49.08 31.13 6.14
C LEU A 138 -50.21 32.00 6.74
N GLY A 139 -51.45 31.85 6.27
CA GLY A 139 -52.60 32.67 6.71
C GLY A 139 -53.77 31.93 7.36
N SER A 140 -53.78 30.59 7.45
CA SER A 140 -55.00 29.85 7.85
C SER A 140 -54.81 28.73 8.88
N VAL A 141 -53.63 28.60 9.51
CA VAL A 141 -53.43 27.61 10.60
C VAL A 141 -53.70 28.21 11.99
N ILE A 142 -53.94 29.52 12.08
CA ILE A 142 -54.32 30.18 13.34
C ILE A 142 -55.84 30.12 13.59
N ASP A 143 -56.65 29.75 12.59
CA ASP A 143 -58.10 29.84 12.70
C ASP A 143 -58.79 28.61 12.08
N GLN A 144 -58.87 27.51 12.85
CA GLN A 144 -60.04 26.62 12.95
C GLN A 144 -59.72 25.42 13.85
N GLY A 145 -60.51 25.29 14.92
CA GLY A 145 -60.46 24.17 15.84
C GLY A 145 -61.21 22.92 15.36
N VAL A 146 -60.90 21.83 16.08
CA VAL A 146 -61.72 20.61 16.32
C VAL A 146 -62.05 19.69 15.13
N GLY A 147 -61.60 18.43 15.25
CA GLY A 147 -62.08 17.23 14.53
C GLY A 147 -61.08 16.71 13.51
N ARG A 148 -60.69 15.43 13.44
CA ARG A 148 -61.36 14.19 13.86
C ARG A 148 -60.29 13.08 13.91
N SER A 149 -60.39 12.20 14.91
CA SER A 149 -59.54 11.03 15.13
C SER A 149 -59.73 9.95 14.05
N GLY A 150 -58.65 9.54 13.39
CA GLY A 150 -58.52 8.32 12.61
C GLY A 150 -57.22 7.61 13.01
N GLU A 151 -57.28 6.29 13.14
CA GLU A 151 -56.35 5.41 13.84
C GLU A 151 -54.87 5.57 13.44
N ALA A 152 -54.01 5.72 14.46
CA ALA A 152 -52.57 5.71 14.34
C ALA A 152 -52.05 4.29 14.64
N GLU A 153 -51.50 3.63 13.63
CA GLU A 153 -50.55 2.53 13.83
C GLU A 153 -49.26 3.07 14.47
N SER A 154 -48.66 2.24 15.33
CA SER A 154 -47.54 2.59 16.20
C SER A 154 -46.28 3.00 15.43
N GLY A 155 -45.65 4.10 15.88
CA GLY A 155 -44.19 4.12 16.00
C GLY A 155 -43.38 5.08 15.13
N ASP A 156 -43.95 6.14 14.55
CA ASP A 156 -43.12 7.20 13.95
C ASP A 156 -43.63 8.58 14.37
N LYS A 157 -42.77 9.36 15.05
CA LYS A 157 -43.08 10.76 15.35
C LYS A 157 -42.95 11.51 14.02
N THR A 158 -44.07 11.86 13.39
CA THR A 158 -44.06 12.68 12.17
C THR A 158 -43.33 14.00 12.43
N GLU A 159 -42.07 14.08 11.99
CA GLU A 159 -41.24 15.28 12.11
C GLU A 159 -41.80 16.38 11.21
N THR A 160 -41.89 17.60 11.74
CA THR A 160 -42.34 18.77 10.98
C THR A 160 -41.22 19.22 10.04
N LYS A 161 -41.54 19.44 8.77
CA LYS A 161 -40.58 19.78 7.71
C LYS A 161 -40.89 21.12 7.07
N ILE A 162 -39.84 21.81 6.64
CA ILE A 162 -39.90 23.06 5.86
C ILE A 162 -39.36 22.75 4.46
N THR A 163 -40.09 23.16 3.43
CA THR A 163 -39.59 23.11 2.06
C THR A 163 -38.82 24.39 1.75
N VAL A 164 -37.62 24.23 1.21
CA VAL A 164 -36.81 25.33 0.67
C VAL A 164 -36.62 25.15 -0.82
N ARG A 165 -36.56 26.27 -1.53
CA ARG A 165 -36.30 26.28 -2.99
C ARG A 165 -34.91 26.82 -3.28
N ASN A 166 -34.23 26.17 -4.21
CA ASN A 166 -32.90 26.58 -4.68
C ASN A 166 -32.90 26.71 -6.19
N ILE A 167 -32.08 27.64 -6.67
CA ILE A 167 -31.88 27.83 -8.10
C ILE A 167 -30.74 26.92 -8.53
N VAL A 168 -30.96 26.14 -9.59
CA VAL A 168 -29.98 25.17 -10.09
C VAL A 168 -29.70 25.49 -11.57
N ALA A 169 -28.52 26.05 -11.84
CA ALA A 169 -28.09 26.44 -13.17
C ALA A 169 -27.02 25.47 -13.71
N PRO A 170 -27.39 24.50 -14.57
CA PRO A 170 -26.42 23.68 -15.26
C PRO A 170 -25.75 24.43 -16.42
N ARG A 171 -24.50 24.06 -16.71
CA ARG A 171 -23.71 24.58 -17.82
C ARG A 171 -23.08 23.45 -18.62
N ALA A 172 -23.21 23.52 -19.93
CA ALA A 172 -22.68 22.53 -20.86
C ALA A 172 -21.80 23.18 -21.92
N TRP A 173 -20.82 22.43 -22.42
CA TRP A 173 -19.99 22.87 -23.55
C TRP A 173 -20.19 21.94 -24.73
N TYR A 174 -20.25 22.53 -25.92
CA TYR A 174 -20.26 21.79 -27.17
C TYR A 174 -19.14 22.27 -28.09
N GLN A 175 -18.34 21.32 -28.55
CA GLN A 175 -17.31 21.51 -29.54
C GLN A 175 -17.63 20.61 -30.73
N SER A 176 -17.51 21.14 -31.94
CA SER A 176 -17.70 20.33 -33.14
C SER A 176 -16.60 19.26 -33.24
N SER A 177 -16.98 18.07 -33.70
CA SER A 177 -16.05 17.01 -34.08
C SER A 177 -15.51 17.27 -35.49
N GLY A 178 -14.64 18.26 -35.65
CA GLY A 178 -13.95 18.52 -36.92
C GLY A 178 -12.75 17.58 -37.11
N THR A 179 -12.46 17.21 -38.36
CA THR A 179 -11.26 16.47 -38.74
C THR A 179 -10.10 17.46 -38.94
N GLY A 180 -9.22 17.62 -37.95
CA GLY A 180 -8.04 18.51 -38.01
C GLY A 180 -7.83 19.32 -36.72
N ASP A 181 -6.79 20.15 -36.68
CA ASP A 181 -6.38 20.93 -35.50
C ASP A 181 -7.35 22.07 -35.11
N GLN A 182 -8.41 22.34 -35.88
CA GLN A 182 -9.37 23.39 -35.55
C GLN A 182 -10.81 22.96 -35.90
N SER A 183 -11.61 22.75 -34.86
CA SER A 183 -13.04 22.52 -34.94
C SER A 183 -13.77 23.80 -34.59
N PHE A 184 -14.57 24.34 -35.51
CA PHE A 184 -15.38 25.55 -35.29
C PHE A 184 -16.85 25.28 -35.56
N VAL A 185 -17.71 26.05 -34.90
CA VAL A 185 -19.14 26.13 -35.21
C VAL A 185 -19.40 27.41 -35.97
N GLN A 186 -19.97 27.29 -37.17
CA GLN A 186 -20.33 28.45 -37.98
C GLN A 186 -21.69 29.00 -37.57
N LEU A 187 -21.74 30.31 -37.30
CA LEU A 187 -22.95 31.08 -37.11
C LEU A 187 -23.20 31.94 -38.35
N THR A 188 -24.42 31.92 -38.88
CA THR A 188 -24.78 32.70 -40.08
C THR A 188 -26.04 33.51 -39.83
N ARG A 189 -26.02 34.84 -40.00
CA ARG A 189 -27.26 35.64 -39.95
C ARG A 189 -28.10 35.32 -41.19
N VAL A 190 -29.33 34.89 -40.98
CA VAL A 190 -30.24 34.43 -42.05
C VAL A 190 -31.53 35.25 -42.06
N PRO A 191 -32.15 35.43 -43.25
CA PRO A 191 -33.42 36.14 -43.35
C PRO A 191 -34.56 35.38 -42.66
N ASN A 192 -35.50 36.13 -42.09
CA ASN A 192 -36.73 35.64 -41.50
C ASN A 192 -37.89 36.65 -41.73
N GLU A 193 -39.07 36.38 -41.16
CA GLU A 193 -40.24 37.26 -41.32
C GLU A 193 -40.07 38.66 -40.72
N LYS A 194 -39.29 38.79 -39.64
CA LYS A 194 -39.03 40.05 -38.90
C LYS A 194 -37.78 40.80 -39.41
N ASP A 195 -36.92 40.13 -40.15
CA ASP A 195 -35.66 40.59 -40.76
C ASP A 195 -35.49 39.95 -42.15
N PRO A 196 -36.27 40.39 -43.16
CA PRO A 196 -36.29 39.75 -44.47
C PRO A 196 -35.05 40.04 -45.32
N VAL A 197 -34.31 41.12 -45.02
CA VAL A 197 -33.14 41.57 -45.79
C VAL A 197 -31.98 41.89 -44.82
N PRO A 198 -31.37 40.87 -44.22
CA PRO A 198 -30.26 41.06 -43.28
C PRO A 198 -29.04 41.66 -43.99
N PRO A 199 -28.18 42.39 -43.27
CA PRO A 199 -26.96 42.97 -43.83
C PRO A 199 -26.04 41.89 -44.40
N LEU A 200 -25.58 42.12 -45.62
CA LEU A 200 -24.71 41.22 -46.37
C LEU A 200 -23.25 41.66 -46.29
N ASN A 201 -22.33 40.72 -46.51
CA ASN A 201 -20.91 41.02 -46.68
C ASN A 201 -20.63 41.65 -48.06
N ALA A 202 -19.42 42.17 -48.27
CA ALA A 202 -19.00 42.84 -49.51
C ALA A 202 -19.21 42.01 -50.80
N GLY A 203 -19.37 40.68 -50.68
CA GLY A 203 -19.70 39.76 -51.78
C GLY A 203 -21.18 39.40 -51.94
N ASN A 204 -22.11 40.17 -51.35
CA ASN A 204 -23.55 39.92 -51.35
C ASN A 204 -23.96 38.55 -50.75
N LYS A 205 -23.14 38.05 -49.81
CA LYS A 205 -23.36 36.79 -49.09
C LYS A 205 -23.80 37.06 -47.65
N PRO A 206 -24.55 36.14 -47.02
CA PRO A 206 -24.89 36.23 -45.60
C PRO A 206 -23.64 36.44 -44.74
N LYS A 207 -23.76 37.27 -43.70
CA LYS A 207 -22.70 37.46 -42.71
C LYS A 207 -22.52 36.19 -41.89
N THR A 208 -21.28 35.74 -41.76
CA THR A 208 -20.91 34.53 -41.03
C THR A 208 -19.81 34.81 -40.02
N TYR A 209 -19.81 34.04 -38.95
CA TYR A 209 -18.78 34.04 -37.91
C TYR A 209 -18.46 32.60 -37.50
N GLN A 210 -17.23 32.33 -37.07
CA GLN A 210 -16.78 31.02 -36.60
C GLN A 210 -16.51 31.10 -35.10
N ALA A 211 -17.33 30.42 -34.30
CA ALA A 211 -17.09 30.25 -32.87
C ALA A 211 -16.28 28.96 -32.64
N ASN A 212 -15.35 28.99 -31.68
CA ASN A 212 -14.59 27.82 -31.27
C ASN A 212 -15.47 26.83 -30.50
N MET A 213 -16.40 27.35 -29.67
CA MET A 213 -17.25 26.53 -28.81
C MET A 213 -18.63 27.15 -28.64
N LEU A 214 -19.64 26.32 -28.42
CA LEU A 214 -20.95 26.76 -27.93
C LEU A 214 -21.08 26.44 -26.45
N ILE A 215 -21.72 27.34 -25.72
CA ILE A 215 -22.02 27.17 -24.29
C ILE A 215 -23.52 27.06 -24.11
N GLY A 216 -23.93 26.00 -23.41
CA GLY A 216 -25.29 25.79 -22.95
C GLY A 216 -25.43 26.36 -21.56
N MET A 217 -26.32 27.34 -21.38
CA MET A 217 -26.59 27.92 -20.06
C MET A 217 -28.08 27.90 -19.73
N SER A 218 -28.37 27.79 -18.44
CA SER A 218 -29.73 27.87 -17.93
C SER A 218 -30.32 29.27 -18.09
N TYR A 219 -31.64 29.34 -18.20
CA TYR A 219 -32.35 30.62 -18.09
C TYR A 219 -32.26 31.21 -16.68
N GLU A 220 -31.99 30.39 -15.67
CA GLU A 220 -31.83 30.81 -14.27
C GLU A 220 -30.41 31.27 -13.92
N GLU A 221 -29.46 31.19 -14.87
CA GLU A 221 -28.06 31.61 -14.68
C GLU A 221 -27.90 33.05 -14.13
N PRO A 222 -28.70 34.06 -14.55
CA PRO A 222 -28.67 35.41 -13.97
C PRO A 222 -28.84 35.43 -12.46
N ALA A 223 -29.69 34.55 -11.92
CA ALA A 223 -29.92 34.49 -10.49
C ALA A 223 -28.76 33.84 -9.72
N VAL A 224 -27.79 33.24 -10.41
CA VAL A 224 -26.60 32.63 -9.81
C VAL A 224 -25.40 33.57 -9.95
N THR A 225 -25.06 33.96 -11.18
CA THR A 225 -23.86 34.73 -11.48
C THR A 225 -24.11 36.20 -11.76
N GLY A 226 -25.36 36.61 -12.04
CA GLY A 226 -25.68 37.98 -12.46
C GLY A 226 -25.20 38.30 -13.87
N ILE A 227 -25.06 37.28 -14.74
CA ILE A 227 -24.55 37.44 -16.11
C ILE A 227 -25.35 38.42 -16.97
N ASP A 228 -26.64 38.60 -16.67
CA ASP A 228 -27.53 39.55 -17.32
C ASP A 228 -27.12 41.01 -17.12
N SER A 229 -26.46 41.35 -16.00
CA SER A 229 -25.92 42.69 -15.75
C SER A 229 -24.82 43.11 -16.74
N HIS A 230 -24.26 42.14 -17.48
CA HIS A 230 -23.26 42.38 -18.53
C HIS A 230 -23.85 42.45 -19.94
N LEU A 231 -25.18 42.36 -20.08
CA LEU A 231 -25.85 42.60 -21.36
C LEU A 231 -25.78 44.08 -21.73
N ILE A 232 -25.34 44.36 -22.95
CA ILE A 232 -25.38 45.71 -23.54
C ILE A 232 -26.75 45.94 -24.19
N TYR A 233 -27.29 44.92 -24.83
CA TYR A 233 -28.59 44.96 -25.52
C TYR A 233 -29.43 43.74 -25.18
N GLY A 234 -30.74 43.91 -25.27
CA GLY A 234 -31.71 42.84 -25.17
C GLY A 234 -31.81 42.28 -23.75
N GLU A 235 -32.21 41.00 -23.66
CA GLU A 235 -32.53 40.35 -22.40
C GLU A 235 -32.02 38.90 -22.38
N TRP A 236 -31.76 38.37 -21.20
CA TRP A 236 -31.42 36.95 -21.01
C TRP A 236 -32.62 36.05 -21.31
N PHE A 237 -32.38 34.75 -21.48
CA PHE A 237 -33.39 33.72 -21.71
C PHE A 237 -34.62 33.85 -20.79
N ARG A 238 -35.84 33.89 -21.37
CA ARG A 238 -37.12 33.94 -20.63
C ARG A 238 -38.14 32.89 -21.11
N PRO A 239 -38.04 31.63 -20.66
CA PRO A 239 -39.01 30.59 -21.00
C PRO A 239 -40.41 30.81 -20.40
N ASP A 240 -40.49 31.53 -19.29
CA ASP A 240 -41.71 31.76 -18.51
C ASP A 240 -42.75 32.64 -19.21
N LYS A 241 -42.31 33.43 -20.20
CA LYS A 241 -43.17 34.36 -20.97
C LYS A 241 -43.19 34.07 -22.46
N ASP A 242 -43.17 32.79 -22.85
CA ASP A 242 -43.03 32.36 -24.24
C ASP A 242 -44.03 33.01 -25.22
N THR A 243 -45.24 33.35 -24.76
CA THR A 243 -46.26 34.02 -25.58
C THR A 243 -45.94 35.49 -25.88
N GLU A 244 -45.20 36.16 -25.01
CA GLU A 244 -44.79 37.57 -25.14
C GLU A 244 -43.31 37.69 -25.55
N TRP A 245 -42.58 36.58 -25.51
CA TRP A 245 -41.17 36.50 -25.84
C TRP A 245 -40.96 36.55 -27.36
N PRO A 246 -39.87 37.19 -27.87
CA PRO A 246 -39.65 37.34 -29.30
C PRO A 246 -39.48 36.03 -30.08
N THR A 247 -39.30 34.89 -29.40
CA THR A 247 -39.02 33.59 -29.99
C THR A 247 -39.70 32.46 -29.20
N GLN A 248 -40.03 31.36 -29.87
CA GLN A 248 -40.51 30.14 -29.20
C GLN A 248 -39.35 29.45 -28.49
N TRP A 249 -39.50 29.19 -27.20
CA TRP A 249 -38.51 28.45 -26.42
C TRP A 249 -38.28 27.04 -26.99
N PRO A 250 -37.03 26.54 -27.11
CA PRO A 250 -35.76 27.13 -26.67
C PRO A 250 -34.94 27.79 -27.80
N ASN A 251 -35.59 28.34 -28.83
CA ASN A 251 -34.91 28.88 -30.01
C ASN A 251 -34.36 30.31 -29.79
N ALA A 252 -33.54 30.47 -28.75
CA ALA A 252 -32.89 31.72 -28.36
C ALA A 252 -31.36 31.61 -28.45
N CYS A 253 -30.69 32.74 -28.64
CA CYS A 253 -29.25 32.83 -28.65
C CYS A 253 -28.79 34.17 -28.05
N VAL A 254 -27.74 34.13 -27.24
CA VAL A 254 -27.04 35.30 -26.72
C VAL A 254 -25.63 35.32 -27.30
N LEU A 255 -25.22 36.47 -27.82
CA LEU A 255 -23.95 36.63 -28.53
C LEU A 255 -23.03 37.63 -27.82
N PRO A 256 -21.71 37.42 -27.81
CA PRO A 256 -20.76 38.45 -27.44
C PRO A 256 -20.80 39.64 -28.41
N LYS A 257 -20.45 40.83 -27.93
CA LYS A 257 -20.47 42.07 -28.70
C LYS A 257 -19.61 42.02 -29.97
N GLY A 258 -18.39 41.48 -29.91
CA GLY A 258 -17.52 41.38 -31.09
C GLY A 258 -18.11 40.47 -32.16
N MET A 259 -18.73 39.36 -31.76
CA MET A 259 -19.44 38.46 -32.68
C MET A 259 -20.68 39.13 -33.28
N ALA A 260 -21.48 39.82 -32.47
CA ALA A 260 -22.67 40.55 -32.91
C ALA A 260 -22.32 41.63 -33.95
N ASP A 261 -21.25 42.40 -33.71
CA ASP A 261 -20.80 43.47 -34.62
C ASP A 261 -20.39 42.93 -36.00
N LEU A 262 -19.67 41.80 -36.03
CA LEU A 262 -19.27 41.15 -37.27
C LEU A 262 -20.46 40.58 -38.04
N LEU A 263 -21.45 40.04 -37.33
CA LEU A 263 -22.75 39.64 -37.90
C LEU A 263 -23.66 40.83 -38.26
N GLY A 264 -23.25 42.06 -37.94
CA GLY A 264 -24.00 43.30 -38.19
C GLY A 264 -25.25 43.43 -37.35
N ILE A 265 -25.30 42.81 -36.17
CA ILE A 265 -26.43 42.80 -35.25
C ILE A 265 -26.32 44.00 -34.30
N THR A 266 -27.39 44.77 -34.22
CA THR A 266 -27.50 46.00 -33.43
C THR A 266 -28.62 45.90 -32.39
N GLU A 267 -28.78 46.92 -31.55
CA GLU A 267 -29.84 46.96 -30.53
C GLU A 267 -31.24 46.79 -31.13
N THR A 268 -31.51 47.40 -32.29
CA THR A 268 -32.83 47.32 -32.95
C THR A 268 -33.14 45.93 -33.51
N ASP A 269 -32.14 45.06 -33.59
CA ASP A 269 -32.27 43.68 -34.08
C ASP A 269 -32.62 42.67 -32.97
N MET A 270 -32.64 43.09 -31.70
CA MET A 270 -32.93 42.20 -30.57
C MET A 270 -34.34 41.61 -30.68
N GLY A 271 -34.42 40.28 -30.62
CA GLY A 271 -35.67 39.55 -30.82
C GLY A 271 -36.16 39.50 -32.29
N ARG A 272 -35.38 40.03 -33.23
CA ARG A 272 -35.69 40.05 -34.67
C ARG A 272 -34.66 39.29 -35.50
N ALA A 273 -33.37 39.51 -35.28
CA ALA A 273 -32.32 38.82 -36.03
C ALA A 273 -32.26 37.34 -35.67
N THR A 274 -32.05 36.49 -36.67
CA THR A 274 -31.86 35.05 -36.50
C THR A 274 -30.51 34.62 -37.01
N VAL A 275 -29.84 33.76 -36.23
CA VAL A 275 -28.61 33.09 -36.61
C VAL A 275 -28.87 31.60 -36.83
N LEU A 276 -28.31 31.05 -37.89
CA LEU A 276 -28.28 29.62 -38.18
C LEU A 276 -27.06 29.01 -37.49
N VAL A 277 -27.29 28.03 -36.62
CA VAL A 277 -26.26 27.29 -35.87
C VAL A 277 -26.58 25.80 -35.98
N GLY A 278 -25.65 24.97 -36.46
CA GLY A 278 -25.87 23.52 -36.57
C GLY A 278 -27.09 23.12 -37.42
N GLY A 279 -27.50 23.96 -38.37
CA GLY A 279 -28.68 23.73 -39.22
C GLY A 279 -30.03 24.19 -38.62
N ALA A 280 -30.04 24.65 -37.37
CA ALA A 280 -31.23 25.19 -36.69
C ALA A 280 -31.16 26.72 -36.55
N LYS A 281 -32.33 27.36 -36.50
CA LYS A 281 -32.50 28.81 -36.45
C LYS A 281 -32.72 29.27 -35.02
N TYR A 282 -31.90 30.21 -34.54
CA TYR A 282 -31.98 30.78 -33.20
C TYR A 282 -32.12 32.30 -33.28
N THR A 283 -33.09 32.85 -32.56
CA THR A 283 -33.30 34.30 -32.49
C THR A 283 -32.33 34.92 -31.50
N VAL A 284 -31.65 35.98 -31.89
CA VAL A 284 -30.72 36.69 -31.00
C VAL A 284 -31.52 37.55 -30.03
N THR A 285 -31.49 37.19 -28.75
CA THR A 285 -32.29 37.85 -27.70
C THR A 285 -31.47 38.83 -26.87
N GLY A 286 -30.15 38.66 -26.81
CA GLY A 286 -29.27 39.53 -26.04
C GLY A 286 -27.85 39.56 -26.60
N VAL A 287 -27.14 40.64 -26.28
CA VAL A 287 -25.72 40.82 -26.62
C VAL A 287 -24.93 41.17 -25.38
N LEU A 288 -23.91 40.36 -25.06
CA LEU A 288 -23.04 40.56 -23.90
C LEU A 288 -21.83 41.42 -24.22
N GLY A 289 -21.48 42.32 -23.31
CA GLY A 289 -20.28 43.14 -23.39
C GLY A 289 -19.01 42.40 -23.01
N LEU A 290 -17.86 42.93 -23.42
CA LEU A 290 -16.54 42.32 -23.15
C LEU A 290 -16.25 42.12 -21.66
N THR A 291 -16.88 42.91 -20.79
CA THR A 291 -16.72 42.84 -19.32
C THR A 291 -17.24 41.53 -18.73
N PHE A 292 -18.02 40.73 -19.46
CA PHE A 292 -18.45 39.43 -18.95
C PHE A 292 -17.27 38.47 -18.75
N LYS A 293 -16.12 38.70 -19.40
CA LYS A 293 -14.91 37.91 -19.17
C LYS A 293 -14.46 37.94 -17.71
N ASP A 294 -14.66 39.08 -17.04
CA ASP A 294 -14.25 39.28 -15.66
C ASP A 294 -15.25 38.65 -14.66
N LEU A 295 -16.34 38.07 -15.17
CA LEU A 295 -17.34 37.39 -14.36
C LEU A 295 -16.82 36.01 -13.93
N LYS A 296 -16.61 35.88 -12.62
CA LYS A 296 -16.09 34.68 -11.97
C LYS A 296 -17.13 34.00 -11.10
N ASP A 297 -17.01 32.68 -10.97
CA ASP A 297 -17.85 31.87 -10.08
C ASP A 297 -17.17 31.63 -8.70
N ASN A 298 -17.79 30.81 -7.85
CA ASN A 298 -17.36 30.44 -6.51
C ASN A 298 -16.05 29.64 -6.46
N ASP A 299 -15.51 29.21 -7.61
CA ASP A 299 -14.16 28.65 -7.74
C ASP A 299 -13.10 29.69 -8.16
N GLY A 300 -13.53 30.91 -8.50
CA GLY A 300 -12.65 32.01 -8.93
C GLY A 300 -12.26 31.99 -10.41
N GLU A 301 -12.79 31.04 -11.19
CA GLU A 301 -12.54 30.89 -12.62
C GLU A 301 -13.57 31.62 -13.48
N GLU A 302 -13.20 31.88 -14.75
CA GLU A 302 -14.09 32.50 -15.74
C GLU A 302 -15.20 31.53 -16.18
N LEU A 303 -16.38 32.07 -16.55
CA LEU A 303 -17.50 31.26 -17.07
C LEU A 303 -17.26 30.74 -18.50
N THR A 304 -16.25 31.27 -19.18
CA THR A 304 -15.84 30.87 -20.53
C THR A 304 -15.21 29.48 -20.53
N PRO A 305 -15.17 28.75 -21.66
CA PRO A 305 -14.58 27.42 -21.69
C PRO A 305 -13.05 27.47 -21.67
N VAL A 306 -12.44 26.42 -21.15
CA VAL A 306 -10.99 26.25 -21.14
C VAL A 306 -10.45 25.99 -22.56
N ASP A 307 -9.37 26.68 -22.92
CA ASP A 307 -8.61 26.46 -24.15
C ASP A 307 -7.53 25.38 -23.93
N TYR A 308 -7.96 24.12 -24.02
CA TYR A 308 -7.07 22.96 -23.87
C TYR A 308 -5.95 22.92 -24.93
N GLN A 309 -6.18 23.47 -26.12
CA GLN A 309 -5.18 23.47 -27.18
C GLN A 309 -4.03 24.42 -26.83
N LEU A 310 -4.36 25.63 -26.38
CA LEU A 310 -3.37 26.61 -25.96
C LEU A 310 -2.57 26.14 -24.74
N MET A 311 -3.24 25.52 -23.76
CA MET A 311 -2.55 24.94 -22.59
C MET A 311 -1.54 23.85 -22.98
N ASN A 312 -1.95 22.90 -23.83
CA ASN A 312 -1.06 21.84 -24.30
C ASN A 312 0.13 22.39 -25.12
N GLN A 313 -0.10 23.45 -25.91
CA GLN A 313 0.97 24.12 -26.66
C GLN A 313 1.98 24.83 -25.74
N GLN A 314 1.52 25.48 -24.66
CA GLN A 314 2.41 26.11 -23.69
C GLN A 314 3.23 25.09 -22.90
N GLN A 315 2.60 23.99 -22.47
CA GLN A 315 3.31 22.89 -21.81
C GLN A 315 4.36 22.26 -22.73
N SER A 316 4.04 22.05 -24.02
CA SER A 316 4.97 21.47 -25.00
C SER A 316 6.16 22.39 -25.34
N ARG A 317 6.02 23.71 -25.12
CA ARG A 317 7.09 24.70 -25.34
C ARG A 317 7.98 24.91 -24.12
N GLY A 318 7.85 24.08 -23.08
CA GLY A 318 8.65 24.17 -21.87
C GLY A 318 8.30 25.38 -20.99
N GLY A 319 7.09 25.93 -21.13
CA GLY A 319 6.59 26.91 -20.18
C GLY A 319 6.52 26.28 -18.79
N GLN A 320 7.35 26.76 -17.86
CA GLN A 320 7.06 26.67 -16.44
C GLN A 320 5.72 27.39 -16.24
N GLY A 321 4.60 26.66 -16.32
CA GLY A 321 3.44 27.07 -15.55
C GLY A 321 3.89 27.09 -14.11
N ASP A 322 3.58 28.17 -13.37
CA ASP A 322 3.83 28.25 -11.93
C ASP A 322 3.56 26.87 -11.32
N GLU A 323 4.59 26.25 -10.74
CA GLU A 323 4.41 25.06 -9.94
C GLU A 323 3.40 25.46 -8.86
N THR A 324 2.14 25.03 -9.03
CA THR A 324 1.09 25.29 -8.07
C THR A 324 1.60 24.75 -6.74
N LEU A 325 1.85 25.66 -5.79
CA LEU A 325 2.17 25.32 -4.42
C LEU A 325 1.10 24.33 -3.92
N GLU A 326 1.49 23.34 -3.12
CA GLU A 326 0.54 22.38 -2.53
C GLU A 326 -0.65 23.13 -1.90
N GLY A 327 -1.82 23.05 -2.55
CA GLY A 327 -3.06 23.69 -2.11
C GLY A 327 -3.59 24.84 -2.98
N GLU A 328 -2.84 25.33 -3.98
CA GLU A 328 -3.36 26.31 -4.96
C GLU A 328 -3.96 25.59 -6.19
N LEU A 329 -5.17 26.02 -6.61
CA LEU A 329 -5.83 25.50 -7.81
C LEU A 329 -5.01 25.84 -9.06
N GLN A 330 -4.89 24.88 -9.97
CA GLN A 330 -4.30 25.14 -11.29
C GLN A 330 -5.12 26.19 -12.02
N LYS A 331 -4.48 27.31 -12.40
CA LYS A 331 -5.12 28.36 -13.17
C LYS A 331 -5.26 27.93 -14.63
N TYR A 332 -6.49 27.89 -15.12
CA TYR A 332 -6.77 27.50 -16.51
C TYR A 332 -6.68 28.71 -17.46
N ILE A 333 -6.35 28.45 -18.72
CA ILE A 333 -6.44 29.47 -19.77
C ILE A 333 -7.79 29.30 -20.44
N HIS A 334 -8.59 30.36 -20.44
CA HIS A 334 -9.93 30.35 -20.98
C HIS A 334 -10.01 31.01 -22.36
N LEU A 335 -10.98 30.54 -23.16
CA LEU A 335 -11.37 31.13 -24.43
C LEU A 335 -11.88 32.56 -24.24
N THR A 336 -11.60 33.41 -25.22
CA THR A 336 -12.10 34.79 -25.19
C THR A 336 -13.61 34.85 -25.44
N PRO A 337 -14.33 35.83 -24.85
CA PRO A 337 -15.72 36.13 -25.15
C PRO A 337 -16.12 35.97 -26.62
N ASP A 338 -15.39 36.59 -27.54
CA ASP A 338 -15.75 36.63 -28.95
C ASP A 338 -15.61 35.27 -29.67
N SER A 339 -15.01 34.26 -29.04
CA SER A 339 -14.85 32.92 -29.61
C SER A 339 -15.97 31.95 -29.23
N ILE A 340 -16.98 32.40 -28.46
CA ILE A 340 -18.05 31.55 -27.95
C ILE A 340 -19.43 32.14 -28.22
N ALA A 341 -20.43 31.28 -28.43
CA ALA A 341 -21.83 31.68 -28.52
C ALA A 341 -22.66 30.92 -27.49
N MET A 342 -23.70 31.56 -26.95
CA MET A 342 -24.51 31.01 -25.87
C MET A 342 -25.90 30.63 -26.36
N LEU A 343 -26.32 29.43 -26.03
CA LEU A 343 -27.65 28.89 -26.31
C LEU A 343 -28.22 28.29 -25.02
N PRO A 344 -29.54 28.04 -24.95
CA PRO A 344 -30.13 27.34 -23.81
C PRO A 344 -29.47 25.98 -23.57
N TYR A 345 -29.29 25.63 -22.29
CA TYR A 345 -28.66 24.38 -21.86
C TYR A 345 -29.18 23.14 -22.60
N ASP A 346 -30.51 22.99 -22.68
CA ASP A 346 -31.14 21.83 -23.30
C ASP A 346 -30.83 21.72 -24.81
N VAL A 347 -30.68 22.85 -25.50
CA VAL A 347 -30.29 22.88 -26.92
C VAL A 347 -28.91 22.31 -27.10
N ILE A 348 -27.96 22.69 -26.25
CA ILE A 348 -26.57 22.24 -26.32
C ILE A 348 -26.45 20.76 -25.95
N MET A 349 -27.17 20.30 -24.94
CA MET A 349 -27.22 18.88 -24.60
C MET A 349 -27.78 18.05 -25.77
N ASN A 350 -28.86 18.52 -26.43
CA ASN A 350 -29.43 17.86 -27.60
C ASN A 350 -28.49 17.86 -28.83
N MET A 351 -27.55 18.80 -28.92
CA MET A 351 -26.50 18.82 -29.94
C MET A 351 -25.35 17.83 -29.65
N GLY A 352 -25.36 17.14 -28.50
CA GLY A 352 -24.27 16.29 -28.04
C GLY A 352 -23.23 17.02 -27.20
N GLY A 353 -23.60 18.15 -26.60
CA GLY A 353 -22.78 18.84 -25.61
C GLY A 353 -22.58 18.01 -24.35
N LYS A 354 -21.58 18.39 -23.55
CA LYS A 354 -21.24 17.72 -22.29
C LYS A 354 -21.50 18.64 -21.11
N LEU A 355 -22.11 18.12 -20.06
CA LEU A 355 -22.28 18.82 -18.79
C LEU A 355 -20.90 19.09 -18.16
N GLN A 356 -20.64 20.33 -17.78
CA GLN A 356 -19.35 20.75 -17.21
C GLN A 356 -19.45 21.18 -15.77
N SER A 357 -20.50 21.92 -15.44
CA SER A 357 -20.72 22.36 -14.07
C SER A 357 -22.20 22.51 -13.76
N VAL A 358 -22.55 22.39 -12.48
CA VAL A 358 -23.88 22.69 -11.96
C VAL A 358 -23.72 23.66 -10.80
N ALA A 359 -24.21 24.89 -10.98
CA ALA A 359 -24.20 25.91 -9.97
C ALA A 359 -25.54 25.92 -9.22
N VAL A 360 -25.50 25.96 -7.89
CA VAL A 360 -26.68 25.91 -7.03
C VAL A 360 -26.67 27.11 -6.11
N ASN A 361 -27.52 28.09 -6.41
CA ASN A 361 -27.70 29.25 -5.55
C ASN A 361 -28.69 28.93 -4.42
N MET A 362 -28.22 29.12 -3.18
CA MET A 362 -28.95 28.91 -1.93
C MET A 362 -29.23 30.21 -1.17
N GLU A 363 -29.15 31.36 -1.86
CA GLU A 363 -29.71 32.60 -1.35
C GLU A 363 -31.18 32.43 -0.94
N ARG A 364 -31.62 33.36 -0.09
CA ARG A 364 -32.96 33.32 0.46
C ARG A 364 -33.98 33.58 -0.65
N ASN A 365 -34.95 32.68 -0.79
CA ASN A 365 -36.12 32.89 -1.63
C ASN A 365 -37.28 33.52 -0.83
N GLU A 366 -38.24 34.17 -1.49
CA GLU A 366 -39.43 34.74 -0.84
C GLU A 366 -40.26 33.68 -0.12
N SER A 367 -40.28 32.45 -0.65
CA SER A 367 -40.92 31.29 -0.05
C SER A 367 -40.19 30.74 1.19
N ASP A 368 -38.92 31.13 1.40
CA ASP A 368 -38.14 30.61 2.53
C ASP A 368 -38.52 31.36 3.84
N PRO A 369 -38.65 30.64 4.98
CA PRO A 369 -38.96 31.28 6.26
C PRO A 369 -37.95 32.36 6.65
N ASP A 370 -38.43 33.50 7.17
CA ASP A 370 -37.60 34.65 7.61
C ASP A 370 -36.45 34.29 8.56
N MET A 371 -36.62 33.20 9.31
CA MET A 371 -35.66 32.74 10.32
C MET A 371 -34.52 31.87 9.77
N LEU A 372 -34.57 31.48 8.49
CA LEU A 372 -33.56 30.65 7.84
C LEU A 372 -32.58 31.52 7.04
N ASN A 373 -31.34 31.62 7.54
CA ASN A 373 -30.27 32.33 6.84
C ASN A 373 -29.70 31.46 5.69
N PRO A 374 -29.30 32.04 4.54
CA PRO A 374 -28.61 31.33 3.46
C PRO A 374 -27.45 30.42 3.91
N ILE A 375 -26.61 30.88 4.85
CA ILE A 375 -25.50 30.08 5.40
C ILE A 375 -26.03 28.89 6.22
N GLU A 376 -27.12 29.09 6.97
CA GLU A 376 -27.73 28.01 7.74
C GLU A 376 -28.33 26.96 6.83
N LYS A 377 -29.05 27.40 5.79
CA LYS A 377 -29.62 26.58 4.70
C LYS A 377 -28.51 25.78 4.00
N LEU A 378 -27.42 26.43 3.64
CA LEU A 378 -26.25 25.80 3.02
C LEU A 378 -25.67 24.67 3.88
N ASP A 379 -25.30 24.88 5.15
CA ASP A 379 -24.68 23.76 5.88
C ASP A 379 -25.67 22.61 6.18
N LEU A 380 -26.98 22.88 6.24
CA LEU A 380 -27.98 21.82 6.44
C LEU A 380 -28.12 20.92 5.21
N ILE A 381 -27.99 21.49 4.01
CA ILE A 381 -28.10 20.75 2.75
C ILE A 381 -26.77 20.11 2.35
N MET A 382 -25.67 20.82 2.54
CA MET A 382 -24.35 20.41 2.09
C MET A 382 -23.86 19.17 2.85
N VAL A 383 -24.01 19.10 4.16
CA VAL A 383 -23.47 17.99 4.97
C VAL A 383 -24.05 16.63 4.54
N PRO A 384 -25.37 16.45 4.39
CA PRO A 384 -25.93 15.21 3.85
C PRO A 384 -25.54 14.94 2.39
N LEU A 385 -25.44 15.99 1.56
CA LEU A 385 -25.11 15.86 0.15
C LEU A 385 -23.68 15.35 -0.04
N MET A 386 -22.72 15.90 0.71
CA MET A 386 -21.31 15.50 0.68
C MET A 386 -21.08 14.02 1.02
N ASN A 387 -21.87 13.48 1.93
CA ASN A 387 -21.76 12.06 2.28
C ASN A 387 -22.32 11.13 1.19
N ARG A 388 -23.12 11.67 0.27
CA ARG A 388 -23.76 10.92 -0.84
C ARG A 388 -23.04 11.12 -2.16
N VAL A 389 -22.51 12.32 -2.39
CA VAL A 389 -21.95 12.77 -3.65
C VAL A 389 -20.44 12.88 -3.48
N ALA A 390 -19.69 11.92 -4.01
CA ALA A 390 -18.23 11.90 -3.99
C ALA A 390 -17.62 12.81 -5.07
N LEU A 391 -18.13 14.05 -5.19
CA LEU A 391 -17.66 15.07 -6.14
C LEU A 391 -17.00 16.21 -5.38
N ASP A 392 -16.15 16.96 -6.08
CA ASP A 392 -15.58 18.20 -5.59
C ASP A 392 -16.67 19.30 -5.60
N LEU A 393 -16.82 20.00 -4.49
CA LEU A 393 -17.78 21.07 -4.30
C LEU A 393 -17.05 22.38 -3.98
N PHE A 394 -17.24 23.39 -4.82
CA PHE A 394 -16.77 24.75 -4.57
C PHE A 394 -17.89 25.54 -3.90
N VAL A 395 -17.70 25.92 -2.64
CA VAL A 395 -18.76 26.41 -1.77
C VAL A 395 -18.50 27.86 -1.39
N GLY A 396 -19.42 28.73 -1.78
CA GLY A 396 -19.47 30.11 -1.33
C GLY A 396 -20.27 30.20 -0.02
N ARG A 397 -19.64 30.70 1.04
CA ARG A 397 -20.27 30.85 2.36
C ARG A 397 -19.94 32.22 2.94
N GLY A 398 -20.88 33.15 2.84
CA GLY A 398 -20.64 34.55 3.18
C GLY A 398 -19.61 35.14 2.22
N ASP A 399 -18.56 35.72 2.78
CA ASP A 399 -17.46 36.31 2.00
C ASP A 399 -16.31 35.32 1.70
N ASP A 400 -16.41 34.08 2.21
CA ASP A 400 -15.37 33.07 2.08
C ASP A 400 -15.75 31.97 1.07
N ALA A 401 -14.80 31.56 0.24
CA ALA A 401 -14.93 30.40 -0.64
C ALA A 401 -14.14 29.19 -0.11
N TYR A 402 -14.70 27.99 -0.29
CA TYR A 402 -14.11 26.74 0.18
C TYR A 402 -14.20 25.65 -0.88
N LEU A 403 -13.12 24.89 -1.06
CA LEU A 403 -13.13 23.64 -1.79
C LEU A 403 -13.37 22.50 -0.81
N TYR A 404 -14.46 21.77 -1.03
CA TYR A 404 -14.79 20.56 -0.31
C TYR A 404 -14.49 19.36 -1.19
N SER A 405 -13.52 18.54 -0.79
CA SER A 405 -13.16 17.31 -1.50
C SER A 405 -13.48 16.07 -0.66
N SER A 406 -13.96 15.04 -1.33
CA SER A 406 -14.29 13.76 -0.71
C SER A 406 -13.04 12.87 -0.67
N ILE A 407 -12.36 12.81 0.47
CA ILE A 407 -11.30 11.80 0.69
C ILE A 407 -11.95 10.57 1.30
N GLY A 408 -11.93 9.46 0.57
CA GLY A 408 -12.34 8.16 1.10
C GLY A 408 -11.35 7.69 2.16
N MET A 409 -11.74 7.75 3.44
CA MET A 409 -10.94 7.19 4.53
C MET A 409 -11.48 5.82 4.91
N THR A 410 -10.63 4.81 4.87
CA THR A 410 -10.95 3.47 5.38
C THR A 410 -10.61 3.42 6.87
N SER A 411 -11.61 3.35 7.75
CA SER A 411 -11.38 3.02 9.16
C SER A 411 -11.34 1.50 9.36
N PHE A 412 -10.32 1.06 10.10
CA PHE A 412 -10.23 -0.30 10.62
C PHE A 412 -10.68 -0.27 12.07
N SER A 413 -11.90 -0.75 12.35
CA SER A 413 -12.40 -0.92 13.71
C SER A 413 -12.23 -2.37 14.15
N GLY A 414 -11.89 -2.59 15.43
CA GLY A 414 -11.77 -3.92 16.04
C GLY A 414 -10.39 -4.59 15.99
N MET A 415 -9.37 -3.95 15.38
CA MET A 415 -8.02 -4.49 15.27
C MET A 415 -7.34 -4.72 16.65
N THR A 416 -7.63 -3.89 17.64
CA THR A 416 -7.11 -4.06 19.02
C THR A 416 -7.56 -5.37 19.65
N ASN A 417 -8.76 -5.84 19.34
CA ASN A 417 -9.32 -7.07 19.90
C ASN A 417 -8.77 -8.33 19.22
N LEU A 418 -8.10 -8.18 18.07
CA LEU A 418 -7.50 -9.28 17.32
C LEU A 418 -6.12 -9.70 17.81
N PHE A 419 -5.47 -8.87 18.64
CA PHE A 419 -4.10 -9.14 19.07
C PHE A 419 -3.97 -10.49 19.81
N ILE A 420 -4.83 -10.74 20.80
CA ILE A 420 -4.78 -11.97 21.60
C ILE A 420 -5.10 -13.21 20.74
N PRO A 421 -6.20 -13.26 19.96
CA PRO A 421 -6.49 -14.42 19.11
C PRO A 421 -5.40 -14.71 18.06
N ILE A 422 -4.85 -13.66 17.43
CA ILE A 422 -3.75 -13.82 16.46
C ILE A 422 -2.53 -14.41 17.15
N LEU A 423 -2.16 -13.90 18.33
CA LEU A 423 -1.03 -14.39 19.09
C LEU A 423 -1.20 -15.88 19.45
N ILE A 424 -2.36 -16.25 20.00
CA ILE A 424 -2.66 -17.65 20.35
C ILE A 424 -2.57 -18.55 19.11
N ALA A 425 -3.20 -18.17 18.01
CA ALA A 425 -3.15 -18.96 16.78
C ALA A 425 -1.74 -19.06 16.20
N SER A 426 -0.95 -17.99 16.26
CA SER A 426 0.45 -17.99 15.81
C SER A 426 1.30 -19.00 16.58
N LEU A 427 1.15 -19.04 17.90
CA LEU A 427 1.86 -19.99 18.77
C LEU A 427 1.43 -21.44 18.53
N ILE A 428 0.13 -21.67 18.28
CA ILE A 428 -0.39 -23.00 17.95
C ILE A 428 0.20 -23.49 16.62
N VAL A 429 0.19 -22.65 15.58
CA VAL A 429 0.76 -22.98 14.26
C VAL A 429 2.26 -23.23 14.38
N LEU A 430 2.99 -22.36 15.08
CA LEU A 430 4.41 -22.51 15.36
C LEU A 430 4.73 -23.87 16.01
N ASN A 431 4.04 -24.19 17.11
CA ASN A 431 4.26 -25.43 17.85
C ASN A 431 3.93 -26.67 17.00
N THR A 432 2.83 -26.62 16.26
CA THR A 432 2.40 -27.74 15.43
C THR A 432 3.38 -27.99 14.28
N MET A 433 3.88 -26.93 13.65
CA MET A 433 4.86 -27.03 12.56
C MET A 433 6.23 -27.47 13.07
N LEU A 434 6.66 -27.02 14.26
CA LEU A 434 7.88 -27.56 14.90
C LEU A 434 7.76 -29.07 15.14
N GLY A 435 6.63 -29.52 15.70
CA GLY A 435 6.36 -30.94 15.87
C GLY A 435 6.42 -31.71 14.54
N ALA A 436 5.83 -31.15 13.48
CA ALA A 436 5.87 -31.76 12.15
C ALA A 436 7.30 -31.88 11.58
N VAL A 437 8.17 -30.89 11.84
CA VAL A 437 9.58 -30.92 11.44
C VAL A 437 10.35 -32.02 12.18
N TYR A 438 10.26 -32.06 13.52
CA TYR A 438 11.00 -33.05 14.32
C TYR A 438 10.61 -34.50 14.00
N GLU A 439 9.35 -34.73 13.64
CA GLU A 439 8.92 -36.07 13.26
C GLU A 439 9.32 -36.47 11.83
N ARG A 440 9.74 -35.51 11.00
CA ARG A 440 10.19 -35.72 9.62
C ARG A 440 11.70 -35.63 9.47
N VAL A 441 12.45 -35.71 10.56
CA VAL A 441 13.93 -35.69 10.54
C VAL A 441 14.49 -36.73 9.59
N ARG A 442 13.98 -37.98 9.60
CA ARG A 442 14.44 -39.02 8.66
C ARG A 442 14.21 -38.64 7.20
N GLU A 443 13.07 -38.03 6.88
CA GLU A 443 12.75 -37.59 5.52
C GLU A 443 13.66 -36.41 5.10
N ILE A 444 13.90 -35.46 6.01
CA ILE A 444 14.83 -34.34 5.82
C ILE A 444 16.25 -34.85 5.54
N SER A 445 16.70 -35.87 6.27
CA SER A 445 18.00 -36.51 6.03
C SER A 445 18.08 -37.17 4.66
N ILE A 446 17.03 -37.88 4.23
CA ILE A 446 16.97 -38.48 2.89
C ILE A 446 17.06 -37.40 1.81
N TYR A 447 16.33 -36.30 1.96
CA TYR A 447 16.37 -35.19 1.01
C TYR A 447 17.76 -34.54 0.93
N SER A 448 18.42 -34.37 2.09
CA SER A 448 19.79 -33.87 2.14
C SER A 448 20.77 -34.81 1.44
N SER A 449 20.66 -36.12 1.67
CA SER A 449 21.51 -37.13 1.01
C SER A 449 21.34 -37.17 -0.51
N VAL A 450 20.17 -36.78 -1.03
CA VAL A 450 19.90 -36.64 -2.48
C VAL A 450 20.39 -35.30 -3.04
N GLY A 451 20.90 -34.39 -2.19
CA GLY A 451 21.53 -33.14 -2.60
C GLY A 451 20.62 -31.90 -2.54
N LEU A 452 19.47 -31.95 -1.85
CA LEU A 452 18.63 -30.76 -1.67
C LEU A 452 19.32 -29.74 -0.75
N ALA A 453 19.46 -28.50 -1.23
CA ALA A 453 19.94 -27.39 -0.42
C ALA A 453 19.04 -27.16 0.81
N PRO A 454 19.61 -26.77 1.98
CA PRO A 454 18.84 -26.43 3.19
C PRO A 454 17.67 -25.47 2.97
N VAL A 455 17.85 -24.50 2.06
CA VAL A 455 16.82 -23.51 1.70
C VAL A 455 15.64 -24.16 0.96
N HIS A 456 15.90 -25.15 0.08
CA HIS A 456 14.84 -25.86 -0.64
C HIS A 456 14.01 -26.74 0.32
N ILE A 457 14.66 -27.34 1.32
CA ILE A 457 13.97 -28.09 2.37
C ILE A 457 13.10 -27.16 3.20
N ALA A 458 13.62 -26.00 3.61
CA ALA A 458 12.83 -24.99 4.32
C ALA A 458 11.62 -24.53 3.49
N PHE A 459 11.80 -24.30 2.18
CA PHE A 459 10.72 -23.91 1.27
C PHE A 459 9.62 -24.97 1.15
N LEU A 460 9.96 -26.26 1.18
CA LEU A 460 8.97 -27.34 1.16
C LEU A 460 8.01 -27.29 2.35
N PHE A 461 8.52 -26.96 3.54
CA PHE A 461 7.69 -26.77 4.74
C PHE A 461 6.87 -25.47 4.69
N LEU A 462 7.43 -24.40 4.13
CA LEU A 462 6.71 -23.14 3.94
C LEU A 462 5.57 -23.29 2.93
N ALA A 463 5.80 -24.02 1.84
CA ALA A 463 4.78 -24.33 0.83
C ALA A 463 3.64 -25.17 1.43
N GLU A 464 3.95 -26.15 2.30
CA GLU A 464 2.94 -26.91 3.03
C GLU A 464 2.08 -26.00 3.93
N ALA A 465 2.71 -25.04 4.63
CA ALA A 465 2.01 -24.06 5.44
C ALA A 465 1.06 -23.17 4.62
N CYS A 466 1.49 -22.73 3.44
CA CYS A 466 0.65 -21.92 2.54
C CYS A 466 -0.61 -22.68 2.09
N VAL A 467 -0.50 -23.98 1.82
CA VAL A 467 -1.67 -24.82 1.48
C VAL A 467 -2.66 -24.86 2.65
N TYR A 468 -2.17 -24.98 3.90
CA TYR A 468 -3.02 -24.90 5.08
C TYR A 468 -3.67 -23.51 5.25
N ALA A 469 -2.93 -22.43 5.00
CA ALA A 469 -3.46 -21.07 5.06
C ALA A 469 -4.62 -20.86 4.08
N VAL A 470 -4.47 -21.30 2.83
CA VAL A 470 -5.51 -21.16 1.80
C VAL A 470 -6.73 -22.00 2.14
N LEU A 471 -6.56 -23.27 2.50
CA LEU A 471 -7.68 -24.14 2.88
C LEU A 471 -8.40 -23.62 4.14
N GLY A 472 -7.64 -23.18 5.14
CA GLY A 472 -8.17 -22.59 6.37
C GLY A 472 -8.96 -21.30 6.12
N ALA A 473 -8.48 -20.43 5.21
CA ALA A 473 -9.18 -19.21 4.85
C ALA A 473 -10.49 -19.48 4.12
N VAL A 474 -10.49 -20.38 3.11
CA VAL A 474 -11.69 -20.73 2.35
C VAL A 474 -12.74 -21.39 3.24
N ILE A 475 -12.35 -22.41 4.01
CA ILE A 475 -13.27 -23.11 4.90
C ILE A 475 -13.74 -22.19 6.03
N GLY A 476 -12.85 -21.36 6.57
CA GLY A 476 -13.16 -20.36 7.59
C GLY A 476 -14.20 -19.34 7.14
N TYR A 477 -14.06 -18.85 5.90
CA TYR A 477 -15.04 -17.95 5.29
C TYR A 477 -16.42 -18.61 5.14
N LEU A 478 -16.48 -19.79 4.54
CA LEU A 478 -17.74 -20.52 4.35
C LEU A 478 -18.40 -20.87 5.68
N PHE A 479 -17.61 -21.30 6.67
CA PHE A 479 -18.09 -21.58 8.01
C PHE A 479 -18.64 -20.33 8.68
N GLY A 480 -17.93 -19.20 8.60
CA GLY A 480 -18.38 -17.92 9.15
C GLY A 480 -19.70 -17.46 8.53
N GLN A 481 -19.82 -17.56 7.21
CA GLN A 481 -21.06 -17.23 6.51
C GLN A 481 -22.22 -18.14 6.93
N GLY A 482 -21.97 -19.44 7.10
CA GLY A 482 -22.96 -20.39 7.60
C GLY A 482 -23.44 -20.06 9.01
N VAL A 483 -22.50 -19.83 9.93
CA VAL A 483 -22.78 -19.43 11.32
C VAL A 483 -23.55 -18.10 11.35
N ALA A 484 -23.12 -17.09 10.60
CA ALA A 484 -23.78 -15.80 10.51
C ALA A 484 -25.24 -15.92 10.03
N THR A 485 -25.47 -16.71 8.98
CA THR A 485 -26.82 -16.95 8.45
C THR A 485 -27.74 -17.61 9.47
N VAL A 486 -27.22 -18.58 10.22
CA VAL A 486 -27.94 -19.25 11.31
C VAL A 486 -28.27 -18.25 12.43
N LEU A 487 -27.31 -17.46 12.89
CA LEU A 487 -27.52 -16.48 13.97
C LEU A 487 -28.56 -15.40 13.59
N VAL A 488 -28.52 -14.91 12.35
CA VAL A 488 -29.52 -13.97 11.82
C VAL A 488 -30.91 -14.61 11.79
N LYS A 489 -31.02 -15.84 11.28
CA LYS A 489 -32.30 -16.54 11.13
C LYS A 489 -32.98 -16.85 12.47
N PHE A 490 -32.21 -17.11 13.53
CA PHE A 490 -32.74 -17.40 14.87
C PHE A 490 -32.93 -16.15 15.75
N GLY A 491 -32.71 -14.94 15.22
CA GLY A 491 -32.96 -13.70 15.96
C GLY A 491 -32.05 -13.50 17.19
N LEU A 492 -30.95 -14.26 17.29
CA LEU A 492 -30.00 -14.21 18.42
C LEU A 492 -29.06 -12.99 18.36
N MET A 493 -29.19 -12.15 17.34
CA MET A 493 -28.43 -10.90 17.18
C MET A 493 -29.12 -9.72 17.85
N GLY A 494 -29.09 -9.69 19.19
CA GLY A 494 -29.42 -8.47 19.94
C GLY A 494 -28.36 -7.38 19.76
N GLY A 495 -28.31 -6.75 18.58
CA GLY A 495 -27.46 -5.58 18.30
C GLY A 495 -26.06 -5.85 17.73
N LEU A 496 -25.70 -7.09 17.40
CA LEU A 496 -24.44 -7.43 16.72
C LEU A 496 -24.59 -7.29 15.20
N THR A 497 -23.86 -6.36 14.59
CA THR A 497 -23.77 -6.25 13.11
C THR A 497 -22.54 -7.02 12.62
N LEU A 498 -22.75 -8.22 12.07
CA LEU A 498 -21.67 -8.96 11.42
C LEU A 498 -21.37 -8.34 10.05
N ASN A 499 -20.19 -7.73 9.91
CA ASN A 499 -19.76 -7.08 8.67
C ASN A 499 -19.04 -8.09 7.75
N TYR A 500 -19.77 -8.65 6.79
CA TYR A 500 -19.24 -9.50 5.72
C TYR A 500 -19.06 -8.71 4.41
N SER A 501 -18.49 -7.50 4.47
CA SER A 501 -18.07 -6.78 3.27
C SER A 501 -16.96 -7.54 2.53
N SER A 502 -16.98 -7.53 1.19
CA SER A 502 -15.95 -8.16 0.34
C SER A 502 -14.54 -7.68 0.71
N MET A 503 -14.38 -6.41 1.07
CA MET A 503 -13.08 -5.85 1.47
C MET A 503 -12.61 -6.37 2.83
N SER A 504 -13.51 -6.50 3.82
CA SER A 504 -13.17 -7.04 5.14
C SER A 504 -12.67 -8.49 5.03
N THR A 505 -13.31 -9.29 4.17
CA THR A 505 -12.91 -10.69 3.92
C THR A 505 -11.52 -10.79 3.28
N VAL A 506 -11.21 -9.93 2.30
CA VAL A 506 -9.89 -9.90 1.64
C VAL A 506 -8.80 -9.55 2.66
N ILE A 507 -9.01 -8.50 3.45
CA ILE A 507 -8.05 -8.08 4.48
C ILE A 507 -7.87 -9.17 5.56
N ALA A 508 -8.97 -9.77 6.02
CA ALA A 508 -8.92 -10.87 6.98
C ALA A 508 -8.10 -12.06 6.45
N THR A 509 -8.27 -12.40 5.17
CA THR A 509 -7.52 -13.48 4.51
C THR A 509 -6.03 -13.15 4.42
N ILE A 510 -5.67 -11.91 4.08
CA ILE A 510 -4.27 -11.45 4.06
C ILE A 510 -3.65 -11.53 5.45
N VAL A 511 -4.36 -11.09 6.49
CA VAL A 511 -3.87 -11.16 7.88
C VAL A 511 -3.64 -12.61 8.30
N VAL A 512 -4.58 -13.52 8.04
CA VAL A 512 -4.41 -14.95 8.35
C VAL A 512 -3.22 -15.54 7.62
N MET A 513 -3.06 -15.23 6.33
CA MET A 513 -1.94 -15.73 5.53
C MET A 513 -0.59 -15.23 6.07
N PHE A 514 -0.51 -13.94 6.42
CA PHE A 514 0.67 -13.37 7.06
C PHE A 514 1.00 -14.06 8.38
N VAL A 515 0.00 -14.29 9.24
CA VAL A 515 0.19 -14.96 10.53
C VAL A 515 0.73 -16.37 10.36
N VAL A 516 0.20 -17.14 9.39
CA VAL A 516 0.70 -18.49 9.10
C VAL A 516 2.14 -18.47 8.62
N ILE A 517 2.47 -17.61 7.64
CA ILE A 517 3.83 -17.48 7.11
C ILE A 517 4.81 -17.08 8.22
N ALA A 518 4.48 -16.06 9.01
CA ALA A 518 5.31 -15.61 10.12
C ALA A 518 5.56 -16.71 11.16
N SER A 519 4.51 -17.48 11.50
CA SER A 519 4.58 -18.56 12.47
C SER A 519 5.35 -19.79 11.96
N THR A 520 5.40 -20.00 10.66
CA THR A 520 6.04 -21.16 10.03
C THR A 520 7.47 -20.92 9.59
N LEU A 521 7.90 -19.66 9.56
CA LEU A 521 9.25 -19.26 9.17
C LEU A 521 10.33 -19.88 10.08
N TYR A 522 10.16 -19.79 11.40
CA TYR A 522 11.11 -20.39 12.35
C TYR A 522 11.21 -21.93 12.21
N PRO A 523 10.11 -22.70 12.21
CA PRO A 523 10.15 -24.14 11.95
C PRO A 523 10.81 -24.50 10.62
N ALA A 524 10.52 -23.76 9.54
CA ALA A 524 11.10 -24.00 8.22
C ALA A 524 12.62 -23.81 8.22
N ILE A 525 13.11 -22.73 8.84
CA ILE A 525 14.54 -22.49 9.02
C ILE A 525 15.18 -23.61 9.85
N LYS A 526 14.51 -24.06 10.91
CA LYS A 526 14.98 -25.16 11.75
C LYS A 526 15.10 -26.47 10.96
N ALA A 527 14.12 -26.77 10.10
CA ALA A 527 14.15 -27.93 9.20
C ALA A 527 15.33 -27.88 8.22
N GLY A 528 15.59 -26.72 7.61
CA GLY A 528 16.75 -26.53 6.74
C GLY A 528 18.08 -26.75 7.47
N ARG A 529 18.21 -26.25 8.71
CA ARG A 529 19.42 -26.46 9.52
C ARG A 529 19.64 -27.93 9.92
N MET A 530 18.58 -28.71 10.11
CA MET A 530 18.70 -30.16 10.38
C MET A 530 19.21 -30.96 9.19
N ALA A 531 19.12 -30.40 7.98
CA ALA A 531 19.60 -31.05 6.76
C ALA A 531 21.12 -30.94 6.58
N VAL A 532 21.79 -30.05 7.32
CA VAL A 532 23.26 -29.96 7.26
C VAL A 532 23.81 -31.11 8.09
N PRO A 533 24.50 -32.12 7.50
CA PRO A 533 25.18 -33.13 8.29
C PRO A 533 26.15 -32.41 9.21
N ASP A 534 26.02 -32.72 10.50
CA ASP A 534 26.76 -32.08 11.57
C ASP A 534 28.25 -31.99 11.22
N ILE A 535 28.76 -30.76 11.15
CA ILE A 535 30.19 -30.44 10.95
C ILE A 535 31.00 -30.83 12.22
N GLU A 536 30.40 -31.50 13.20
CA GLU A 536 31.05 -32.05 14.39
C GLU A 536 31.57 -33.50 14.25
N ARG A 537 32.42 -33.77 13.24
CA ARG A 537 33.53 -34.71 13.44
C ARG A 537 34.82 -33.96 13.73
N LYS A 538 34.79 -33.05 14.71
CA LYS A 538 36.01 -32.60 15.38
C LYS A 538 36.50 -33.77 16.24
N TRP A 539 37.65 -34.34 15.91
CA TRP A 539 38.32 -35.34 16.74
C TRP A 539 38.41 -34.82 18.18
N LYS A 540 37.73 -35.50 19.12
CA LYS A 540 37.79 -35.19 20.55
C LYS A 540 38.99 -35.94 21.13
N LEU A 541 39.97 -35.20 21.64
CA LEU A 541 41.14 -35.77 22.29
C LEU A 541 40.68 -36.49 23.58
N PRO A 542 41.16 -37.71 23.86
CA PRO A 542 40.91 -38.38 25.15
C PRO A 542 41.52 -37.55 26.29
N GLU A 543 41.09 -37.80 27.53
CA GLU A 543 41.74 -37.22 28.71
C GLU A 543 43.02 -38.01 29.03
N PRO A 544 44.15 -37.36 29.41
CA PRO A 544 45.38 -38.06 29.80
C PRO A 544 45.22 -38.80 31.13
N ASP A 545 45.94 -39.91 31.29
CA ASP A 545 46.06 -40.64 32.56
C ASP A 545 47.34 -40.19 33.28
N GLY A 546 47.19 -39.21 34.18
CA GLY A 546 48.32 -38.56 34.84
C GLY A 546 49.24 -37.87 33.83
N ASP A 547 50.44 -38.43 33.68
CA ASP A 547 51.49 -37.92 32.80
C ASP A 547 51.58 -38.66 31.47
N LEU A 548 50.79 -39.71 31.27
CA LEU A 548 50.73 -40.46 30.02
C LEU A 548 49.48 -40.10 29.23
N TRP A 549 49.65 -39.85 27.93
CA TRP A 549 48.55 -39.57 27.02
C TRP A 549 48.69 -40.38 25.75
N HIS A 550 47.79 -41.35 25.61
CA HIS A 550 47.72 -42.24 24.45
C HIS A 550 46.72 -41.71 23.42
N PHE A 551 47.13 -41.63 22.16
CA PHE A 551 46.28 -41.23 21.05
C PHE A 551 46.23 -42.31 19.97
N ASN A 552 45.01 -42.77 19.66
CA ASN A 552 44.74 -43.48 18.42
C ASN A 552 44.50 -42.46 17.31
N LEU A 553 45.45 -42.32 16.39
CA LEU A 553 45.31 -41.40 15.26
C LEU A 553 44.31 -42.01 14.26
N PRO A 554 43.30 -41.25 13.79
CA PRO A 554 42.30 -41.76 12.84
C PRO A 554 42.88 -41.81 11.43
N PHE A 555 43.97 -42.56 11.27
CA PHE A 555 44.75 -42.71 10.06
C PHE A 555 45.30 -44.14 9.99
N THR A 556 45.08 -44.80 8.86
CA THR A 556 45.60 -46.14 8.59
C THR A 556 46.39 -46.11 7.28
N VAL A 557 47.40 -46.98 7.17
CA VAL A 557 48.24 -47.12 5.97
C VAL A 557 48.36 -48.57 5.56
N LEU A 558 48.65 -48.79 4.28
CA LEU A 558 48.95 -50.13 3.76
C LEU A 558 50.31 -50.61 4.27
N ALA A 559 50.49 -51.92 4.39
CA ALA A 559 51.74 -52.54 4.83
C ALA A 559 52.96 -52.06 4.01
N GLU A 560 52.83 -51.97 2.69
CA GLU A 560 53.89 -51.48 1.79
C GLU A 560 54.30 -50.02 2.05
N GLU A 561 53.41 -49.20 2.62
CA GLU A 561 53.66 -47.78 2.88
C GLU A 561 54.18 -47.52 4.30
N ALA A 562 54.06 -48.48 5.23
CA ALA A 562 54.32 -48.29 6.65
C ALA A 562 55.78 -47.85 6.94
N LEU A 563 56.76 -48.50 6.31
CA LEU A 563 58.17 -48.13 6.43
C LEU A 563 58.44 -46.73 5.88
N GLY A 564 57.97 -46.45 4.66
CA GLY A 564 58.16 -45.14 4.01
C GLY A 564 57.54 -43.99 4.80
N LEU A 565 56.35 -44.20 5.37
CA LEU A 565 55.70 -43.22 6.23
C LEU A 565 56.52 -42.91 7.48
N ASN A 566 57.06 -43.92 8.16
CA ASN A 566 57.83 -43.71 9.37
C ASN A 566 59.13 -42.96 9.10
N ILE A 567 59.78 -43.26 7.97
CA ILE A 567 60.96 -42.55 7.50
C ILE A 567 60.62 -41.09 7.15
N PHE A 568 59.48 -40.84 6.48
CA PHE A 568 58.99 -39.47 6.23
C PHE A 568 58.70 -38.71 7.54
N MET A 569 58.05 -39.36 8.50
CA MET A 569 57.76 -38.75 9.80
C MET A 569 59.05 -38.46 10.58
N ARG A 570 60.03 -39.37 10.55
CA ARG A 570 61.35 -39.15 11.14
C ARG A 570 62.03 -37.93 10.54
N ASP A 571 62.10 -37.81 9.21
CA ASP A 571 62.70 -36.65 8.54
C ASP A 571 61.99 -35.35 8.92
N TYR A 572 60.66 -35.39 9.04
CA TYR A 572 59.90 -34.24 9.52
C TYR A 572 60.31 -33.84 10.95
N PHE A 573 60.51 -34.81 11.83
CA PHE A 573 60.99 -34.55 13.19
C PHE A 573 62.45 -34.09 13.23
N ASP A 574 63.31 -34.64 12.39
CA ASP A 574 64.73 -34.29 12.31
C ASP A 574 64.94 -32.86 11.81
N ALA A 575 64.10 -32.42 10.86
CA ALA A 575 64.05 -31.03 10.43
C ALA A 575 63.69 -30.03 11.56
N HIS A 576 63.14 -30.51 12.68
CA HIS A 576 62.80 -29.69 13.86
C HIS A 576 63.85 -29.76 14.99
N ALA A 577 65.01 -30.38 14.74
CA ALA A 577 66.08 -30.53 15.73
C ALA A 577 67.00 -29.30 15.87
N ASP A 578 67.03 -28.37 14.90
CA ASP A 578 67.98 -27.23 14.89
C ASP A 578 67.32 -25.83 14.92
N GLU A 579 65.98 -25.74 15.00
CA GLU A 579 65.25 -24.46 14.88
C GLU A 579 64.58 -24.01 16.20
N SER A 580 65.22 -23.08 16.91
CA SER A 580 64.68 -22.42 18.13
C SER A 580 63.44 -21.52 17.90
N ALA A 581 62.89 -21.46 16.68
CA ALA A 581 61.74 -20.62 16.31
C ALA A 581 60.54 -21.40 15.73
N SER A 582 60.58 -22.74 15.70
CA SER A 582 59.47 -23.57 15.21
C SER A 582 58.38 -23.77 16.28
N ASP A 583 57.25 -24.33 15.88
CA ASP A 583 56.10 -24.64 16.74
C ASP A 583 56.41 -25.70 17.82
N PHE A 584 57.45 -26.50 17.59
CA PHE A 584 58.05 -27.43 18.54
C PHE A 584 59.52 -27.68 18.17
N TYR A 585 60.28 -28.17 19.13
CA TYR A 585 61.68 -28.56 19.00
C TYR A 585 61.85 -30.02 19.39
N THR A 586 62.69 -30.78 18.69
CA THR A 586 62.93 -32.21 18.92
C THR A 586 64.38 -32.48 19.30
N ASP A 587 64.61 -33.53 20.10
CA ASP A 587 65.95 -34.04 20.40
C ASP A 587 65.88 -35.57 20.59
N GLN A 588 67.01 -36.26 20.48
CA GLN A 588 67.15 -37.70 20.74
C GLN A 588 66.23 -38.58 19.89
N ILE A 589 66.10 -38.28 18.60
CA ILE A 589 65.26 -39.06 17.67
C ILE A 589 65.86 -40.46 17.50
N THR A 590 65.09 -41.47 17.87
CA THR A 590 65.44 -42.89 17.75
C THR A 590 64.38 -43.58 16.92
N PHE A 591 64.80 -44.26 15.85
CA PHE A 591 63.93 -45.10 15.04
C PHE A 591 64.22 -46.58 15.32
N GLN A 592 63.18 -47.36 15.58
CA GLN A 592 63.26 -48.79 15.85
C GLN A 592 62.28 -49.53 14.95
N HIS A 593 62.69 -50.73 14.51
CA HIS A 593 61.80 -51.70 13.88
C HIS A 593 61.91 -53.00 14.68
N ASN A 594 60.78 -53.61 14.98
CA ASN A 594 60.70 -54.86 15.74
C ASN A 594 59.94 -55.89 14.90
N LEU A 595 60.39 -57.15 14.95
CA LEU A 595 59.63 -58.29 14.42
C LEU A 595 58.71 -58.81 15.53
N LEU A 596 57.41 -58.88 15.27
CA LEU A 596 56.46 -59.46 16.22
C LEU A 596 56.48 -60.99 16.06
N GLU A 597 57.27 -61.68 16.88
CA GLU A 597 57.51 -63.13 16.74
C GLU A 597 56.34 -64.03 17.19
N GLU A 598 55.26 -63.51 17.79
CA GLU A 598 54.29 -64.36 18.50
C GLU A 598 52.93 -64.62 17.81
N GLU A 599 52.52 -63.95 16.72
CA GLU A 599 51.15 -64.18 16.17
C GLU A 599 50.94 -64.30 14.65
N SER A 600 51.96 -64.19 13.77
CA SER A 600 51.77 -64.39 12.31
C SER A 600 52.92 -65.19 11.64
N PRO A 601 52.63 -66.17 10.76
CA PRO A 601 53.63 -66.97 10.04
C PRO A 601 54.38 -66.19 8.94
N ASP A 602 53.87 -65.01 8.57
CA ASP A 602 54.58 -63.97 7.81
C ASP A 602 54.88 -62.84 8.79
N GLY A 603 56.12 -62.73 9.26
CA GLY A 603 56.50 -61.84 10.36
C GLY A 603 56.06 -60.39 10.14
N GLU A 604 55.04 -59.94 10.87
CA GLU A 604 54.54 -58.57 10.83
C GLU A 604 55.54 -57.64 11.55
N GLU A 605 55.90 -56.54 10.89
CA GLU A 605 56.87 -55.57 11.40
C GLU A 605 56.15 -54.49 12.23
N GLU A 606 56.67 -54.10 13.38
CA GLU A 606 56.26 -52.89 14.10
C GLU A 606 57.33 -51.82 13.91
N TYR A 607 56.92 -50.61 13.51
CA TYR A 607 57.82 -49.46 13.42
C TYR A 607 57.54 -48.49 14.55
N SER A 608 58.59 -47.97 15.18
CA SER A 608 58.43 -46.91 16.18
C SER A 608 59.48 -45.82 16.08
N CYS A 609 59.05 -44.58 16.31
CA CYS A 609 59.90 -43.41 16.36
C CYS A 609 59.72 -42.70 17.70
N SER A 610 60.78 -42.69 18.51
CA SER A 610 60.82 -42.09 19.84
C SER A 610 61.70 -40.86 19.87
N MET A 611 61.30 -39.82 20.60
CA MET A 611 62.09 -38.58 20.75
C MET A 611 61.63 -37.74 21.94
N MET A 612 62.45 -36.79 22.33
CA MET A 612 62.09 -35.69 23.23
C MET A 612 61.54 -34.52 22.43
N VAL A 613 60.47 -33.88 22.92
CA VAL A 613 59.78 -32.77 22.27
C VAL A 613 59.53 -31.63 23.26
N TRP A 614 59.88 -30.41 22.87
CA TRP A 614 59.55 -29.18 23.59
C TRP A 614 58.54 -28.38 22.78
N LEU A 615 57.47 -27.93 23.43
CA LEU A 615 56.33 -27.29 22.74
C LEU A 615 56.32 -25.78 22.94
N ALA A 616 56.10 -25.03 21.86
CA ALA A 616 55.90 -23.59 21.94
C ALA A 616 54.50 -23.23 22.52
N PRO A 617 54.36 -22.11 23.24
CA PRO A 617 55.42 -21.16 23.58
C PRO A 617 56.34 -21.69 24.71
N TYR A 618 57.65 -21.54 24.52
CA TYR A 618 58.67 -22.20 25.35
C TYR A 618 58.77 -21.63 26.77
N ASP A 619 58.16 -20.48 27.04
CA ASP A 619 58.01 -19.87 28.36
C ASP A 619 57.17 -20.72 29.33
N LEU A 620 56.30 -21.58 28.80
CA LEU A 620 55.52 -22.54 29.59
C LEU A 620 56.34 -23.75 30.07
N GLY A 621 57.58 -23.92 29.56
CA GLY A 621 58.50 -24.98 29.98
C GLY A 621 57.97 -26.40 29.75
N VAL A 622 57.07 -26.59 28.79
CA VAL A 622 56.46 -27.89 28.50
C VAL A 622 57.40 -28.76 27.67
N SER A 623 57.84 -29.88 28.24
CA SER A 623 58.63 -30.91 27.57
C SER A 623 57.97 -32.28 27.73
N GLN A 624 58.08 -33.11 26.72
CA GLN A 624 57.47 -34.43 26.67
C GLN A 624 58.34 -35.42 25.89
N SER A 625 58.36 -36.67 26.32
CA SER A 625 58.85 -37.78 25.49
C SER A 625 57.67 -38.32 24.67
N ILE A 626 57.90 -38.62 23.40
CA ILE A 626 56.87 -39.22 22.55
C ILE A 626 57.36 -40.53 21.94
N LYS A 627 56.41 -41.41 21.63
CA LYS A 627 56.62 -42.61 20.83
C LYS A 627 55.49 -42.73 19.81
N LEU A 628 55.82 -42.52 18.53
CA LEU A 628 54.93 -42.80 17.41
C LEU A 628 55.09 -44.27 17.04
N ILE A 629 54.01 -45.05 17.07
CA ILE A 629 54.02 -46.49 16.81
C ILE A 629 53.13 -46.76 15.60
N THR A 630 53.66 -47.50 14.64
CA THR A 630 52.94 -47.99 13.47
C THR A 630 52.95 -49.52 13.53
N SER A 631 51.80 -50.09 13.88
CA SER A 631 51.63 -51.52 14.12
C SER A 631 50.51 -52.08 13.25
N PRO A 632 50.54 -53.37 12.90
CA PRO A 632 49.44 -54.02 12.20
C PRO A 632 48.14 -53.94 13.03
N VAL A 633 46.99 -53.84 12.34
CA VAL A 633 45.66 -53.73 12.98
C VAL A 633 45.19 -55.06 13.57
N GLY A 634 45.66 -56.20 13.02
CA GLY A 634 45.21 -57.55 13.37
C GLY A 634 43.76 -57.84 12.94
N GLY A 635 43.48 -59.08 12.48
CA GLY A 635 42.13 -59.52 12.06
C GLY A 635 42.02 -59.86 10.57
N GLU A 636 40.80 -59.81 9.99
CA GLU A 636 40.52 -60.18 8.57
C GLU A 636 41.16 -59.20 7.54
N GLU A 637 41.73 -58.09 8.00
CA GLU A 637 42.39 -57.06 7.18
C GLU A 637 43.92 -57.11 7.38
N GLU A 638 44.57 -58.17 6.89
CA GLU A 638 46.01 -58.47 7.06
C GLU A 638 46.98 -57.41 6.49
N ASP A 639 46.49 -56.38 5.79
CA ASP A 639 47.31 -55.42 5.03
C ASP A 639 47.25 -53.96 5.55
N LEU A 640 46.63 -53.74 6.71
CA LEU A 640 46.42 -52.41 7.29
C LEU A 640 47.19 -52.20 8.59
N TYR A 641 47.86 -51.06 8.68
CA TYR A 641 48.60 -50.60 9.85
C TYR A 641 47.89 -49.42 10.50
N ASN A 642 47.79 -49.47 11.82
CA ASN A 642 47.29 -48.39 12.65
C ASN A 642 48.46 -47.53 13.15
N ILE A 643 48.18 -46.25 13.43
CA ILE A 643 49.17 -45.34 13.99
C ILE A 643 48.70 -44.87 15.36
N THR A 644 49.50 -45.16 16.37
CA THR A 644 49.29 -44.67 17.73
C THR A 644 50.41 -43.73 18.13
N LEU A 645 50.10 -42.80 19.03
CA LEU A 645 51.06 -41.85 19.57
C LEU A 645 50.95 -41.85 21.09
N ASP A 646 52.00 -42.29 21.74
CA ASP A 646 52.17 -42.15 23.18
C ASP A 646 52.93 -40.87 23.48
N VAL A 647 52.41 -40.08 24.42
CA VAL A 647 53.01 -38.84 24.87
C VAL A 647 53.14 -38.88 26.39
N HIS A 648 54.37 -38.79 26.89
CA HIS A 648 54.65 -38.75 28.33
C HIS A 648 55.17 -37.36 28.73
N ARG A 649 54.53 -36.73 29.70
CA ARG A 649 54.88 -35.39 30.19
C ARG A 649 56.13 -35.46 31.07
N GLU A 650 57.19 -34.79 30.66
CA GLU A 650 58.44 -34.70 31.44
C GLU A 650 58.48 -33.44 32.31
N SER A 651 57.95 -32.32 31.79
CA SER A 651 57.89 -31.03 32.50
C SER A 651 56.72 -30.15 32.03
N GLY A 652 56.40 -29.12 32.83
CA GLY A 652 55.32 -28.16 32.58
C GLY A 652 53.98 -28.55 33.23
N GLU A 653 53.10 -27.58 33.52
CA GLU A 653 51.81 -27.82 34.18
C GLU A 653 50.84 -28.63 33.28
N ILE A 654 50.09 -29.59 33.84
CA ILE A 654 49.16 -30.46 33.09
C ILE A 654 48.15 -29.69 32.24
N ALA A 655 47.62 -28.57 32.74
CA ALA A 655 46.66 -27.74 32.00
C ALA A 655 47.31 -27.05 30.79
N SER A 656 48.55 -26.59 30.96
CA SER A 656 49.36 -25.99 29.90
C SER A 656 49.77 -27.04 28.86
N TRP A 657 50.26 -28.20 29.31
CA TRP A 657 50.60 -29.36 28.47
C TRP A 657 49.43 -29.83 27.60
N LYS A 658 48.22 -29.97 28.19
CA LYS A 658 47.00 -30.31 27.43
C LYS A 658 46.65 -29.29 26.35
N ARG A 659 46.83 -28.00 26.65
CA ARG A 659 46.49 -26.90 25.73
C ARG A 659 47.45 -26.86 24.53
N VAL A 660 48.75 -26.96 24.77
CA VAL A 660 49.75 -26.86 23.70
C VAL A 660 49.79 -28.12 22.83
N ASN A 661 49.55 -29.31 23.40
CA ASN A 661 49.49 -30.56 22.64
C ASN A 661 48.39 -30.58 21.58
N ARG A 662 47.27 -29.89 21.81
CA ARG A 662 46.22 -29.80 20.78
C ARG A 662 46.75 -29.21 19.47
N ARG A 663 47.67 -28.24 19.54
CA ARG A 663 48.31 -27.68 18.34
C ARG A 663 49.31 -28.67 17.75
N TYR A 664 50.14 -29.28 18.59
CA TYR A 664 51.13 -30.28 18.18
C TYR A 664 50.49 -31.46 17.41
N LEU A 665 49.42 -32.05 17.94
CA LEU A 665 48.72 -33.16 17.29
C LEU A 665 48.10 -32.77 15.93
N ASN A 666 47.67 -31.51 15.77
CA ASN A 666 47.21 -31.03 14.48
C ASN A 666 48.35 -30.94 13.45
N LEU A 667 49.58 -30.63 13.88
CA LEU A 667 50.76 -30.64 13.01
C LEU A 667 51.10 -32.06 12.57
N ILE A 668 51.13 -33.02 13.50
CA ILE A 668 51.33 -34.45 13.18
C ILE A 668 50.27 -34.93 12.19
N ARG A 669 48.99 -34.66 12.48
CA ARG A 669 47.88 -35.01 11.58
C ARG A 669 48.03 -34.37 10.19
N LYS A 670 48.50 -33.11 10.12
CA LYS A 670 48.73 -32.44 8.84
C LYS A 670 49.79 -33.17 8.02
N GLN A 671 50.89 -33.63 8.64
CA GLN A 671 51.92 -34.40 7.93
C GLN A 671 51.41 -35.75 7.43
N LEU A 672 50.64 -36.48 8.24
CA LEU A 672 49.99 -37.72 7.79
C LEU A 672 49.04 -37.48 6.60
N LEU A 673 48.32 -36.35 6.57
CA LEU A 673 47.48 -36.00 5.43
C LEU A 673 48.31 -35.62 4.19
N ILE A 674 49.45 -34.95 4.37
CA ILE A 674 50.39 -34.61 3.28
C ILE A 674 50.97 -35.88 2.65
N TRP A 675 51.32 -36.89 3.44
CA TRP A 675 51.78 -38.19 2.94
C TRP A 675 50.83 -38.77 1.87
N ARG A 676 49.51 -38.67 2.09
CA ARG A 676 48.50 -39.15 1.14
C ARG A 676 48.41 -38.35 -0.16
N THR A 677 48.93 -37.12 -0.18
CA THR A 677 48.97 -36.29 -1.38
C THR A 677 50.16 -36.60 -2.28
N PHE A 678 51.17 -37.31 -1.76
CA PHE A 678 52.32 -37.74 -2.55
C PHE A 678 51.94 -38.81 -3.58
N SER A 679 52.59 -38.75 -4.75
CA SER A 679 52.45 -39.79 -5.77
C SER A 679 53.01 -41.12 -5.26
N ALA A 680 52.62 -42.24 -5.89
CA ALA A 680 53.18 -43.56 -5.56
C ALA A 680 54.71 -43.60 -5.73
N GLU A 681 55.26 -42.86 -6.70
CA GLU A 681 56.70 -42.75 -6.94
C GLU A 681 57.44 -42.12 -5.76
N VAL A 682 56.96 -40.98 -5.26
CA VAL A 682 57.58 -40.30 -4.09
C VAL A 682 57.47 -41.17 -2.83
N ARG A 683 56.34 -41.82 -2.61
CA ARG A 683 56.17 -42.74 -1.46
C ARG A 683 57.11 -43.95 -1.57
N GLY A 684 57.33 -44.44 -2.79
CA GLY A 684 58.30 -45.51 -3.09
C GLY A 684 59.74 -45.12 -2.79
N GLU A 685 60.14 -43.85 -3.04
CA GLU A 685 61.47 -43.35 -2.72
C GLU A 685 61.77 -43.41 -1.21
N PHE A 686 60.81 -42.98 -0.38
CA PHE A 686 60.92 -43.09 1.09
C PHE A 686 60.99 -44.54 1.56
N HIS A 687 60.22 -45.45 0.95
CA HIS A 687 60.26 -46.88 1.26
C HIS A 687 61.63 -47.49 0.93
N GLU A 688 62.17 -47.22 -0.27
CA GLU A 688 63.45 -47.77 -0.71
C GLU A 688 64.61 -47.21 0.15
N ARG A 689 64.56 -45.93 0.52
CA ARG A 689 65.53 -45.34 1.46
C ARG A 689 65.46 -46.00 2.83
N GLY A 690 64.25 -46.23 3.35
CA GLY A 690 64.05 -46.98 4.59
C GLY A 690 64.63 -48.39 4.53
N ARG A 691 64.46 -49.09 3.39
CA ARG A 691 65.03 -50.42 3.16
C ARG A 691 66.56 -50.39 3.12
N GLN A 692 67.16 -49.42 2.43
CA GLN A 692 68.61 -49.26 2.37
C GLN A 692 69.23 -48.96 3.74
N GLU A 693 68.58 -48.14 4.55
CA GLU A 693 69.03 -47.87 5.93
C GLU A 693 68.87 -49.09 6.84
N ARG A 694 67.83 -49.90 6.63
CA ARG A 694 67.63 -51.19 7.32
C ARG A 694 68.74 -52.17 6.99
N ASP A 695 69.05 -52.35 5.71
CA ASP A 695 70.01 -53.33 5.23
C ASP A 695 71.47 -52.84 5.38
N GLY A 696 71.68 -51.52 5.48
CA GLY A 696 72.97 -50.83 5.58
C GLY A 696 73.60 -50.77 6.98
N ASN A 697 72.88 -51.15 8.03
CA ASN A 697 73.43 -51.22 9.40
C ASN A 697 74.43 -52.39 9.62
N GLY A 698 74.87 -53.02 8.52
CA GLY A 698 75.98 -53.96 8.45
C GLY A 698 77.27 -53.42 7.81
N THR A 699 77.35 -52.19 7.27
CA THR A 699 78.63 -51.69 6.71
C THR A 699 78.78 -50.16 6.69
N ASN A 700 79.75 -49.68 7.46
CA ASN A 700 80.31 -48.33 7.48
C ASN A 700 80.48 -47.72 6.07
N SER A 701 79.73 -46.67 5.72
CA SER A 701 80.11 -45.74 4.64
C SER A 701 79.56 -44.34 4.91
N GLN A 702 80.47 -43.37 5.09
CA GLN A 702 80.17 -41.96 4.94
C GLN A 702 79.64 -41.70 3.52
N VAL A 703 78.46 -41.10 3.39
CA VAL A 703 78.04 -40.43 2.16
C VAL A 703 77.50 -39.06 2.55
N GLU A 704 78.13 -38.03 1.98
CA GLU A 704 77.84 -36.62 2.15
C GLU A 704 76.39 -36.27 1.86
N ALA A 705 75.86 -35.38 2.68
CA ALA A 705 74.56 -34.75 2.51
C ALA A 705 74.50 -33.93 1.20
N THR A 706 73.53 -34.25 0.36
CA THR A 706 72.94 -33.27 -0.56
C THR A 706 71.45 -33.20 -0.27
N SER A 707 71.07 -32.20 0.53
CA SER A 707 69.69 -31.80 0.78
C SER A 707 69.02 -31.37 -0.54
N PRO A 708 67.84 -31.90 -0.91
CA PRO A 708 66.94 -31.17 -1.78
C PRO A 708 66.19 -30.16 -0.91
N THR A 709 66.53 -28.88 -1.08
CA THR A 709 65.76 -27.74 -0.55
C THR A 709 64.28 -27.90 -0.88
N LEU A 710 63.45 -28.20 0.13
CA LEU A 710 62.00 -28.02 0.07
C LEU A 710 61.71 -26.52 0.03
N SER A 711 61.72 -25.96 -1.18
CA SER A 711 61.20 -24.62 -1.43
C SER A 711 59.71 -24.60 -1.09
N THR A 712 59.36 -23.65 -0.23
CA THR A 712 58.02 -23.21 0.19
C THR A 712 57.00 -23.26 -0.96
N VAL A 713 56.12 -24.27 -0.95
CA VAL A 713 54.88 -24.25 -1.74
C VAL A 713 53.86 -23.45 -0.94
N THR A 714 53.79 -22.15 -1.24
CA THR A 714 52.64 -21.31 -0.90
C THR A 714 51.42 -21.81 -1.65
N ALA A 715 50.44 -22.36 -0.92
CA ALA A 715 49.14 -22.71 -1.45
C ALA A 715 48.27 -21.45 -1.59
N SER A 716 47.84 -21.17 -2.82
CA SER A 716 46.64 -20.39 -3.17
C SER A 716 45.39 -21.24 -3.05
#